data_AF-A0A819RE59-F1
#
_entry.id   AF-A0A819RE59-F1
#
_cell.length_a   1.000
_cell.length_b   1.000
_cell.length_c   1.000
_cell.angle_alpha   90.00
_cell.angle_beta   90.00
_cell.angle_gamma   90.00
#
_symmetry.space_group_name_H-M   'P 1'
#
loop_
_entity.id
_entity.type
_entity.pdbx_description
1 polymer ?
#
loop_
_entity_poly.entity_id
_entity_poly.type
_entity_poly.pdbx_seq_one_letter_code
_entity_poly.pdbx_strand_id
1 'polypeptide(L)'
;MTSSYLVTISKADLKLKTVKDFITGIFIDNSGSTSSQLVSIGKNVLQAELSICQVTQFDHIVLWNTTAKLYTNIETAHPEGGTNPTTIFQNESTKNAFNKSDVIVFVTDGEIDNNSVTQFATHTKDNLNKALVICIIVRNRFLTPSQINVSVVAPLMIASNVLCLFYDGEIFYILSSKGYISQFYKSSDDLTDYQKLNTLNINELFHNIQIYEYTKIPDGYIPIRDNEEEMIAIDFNKFLNTKDLNLISNLTENDWKTLIQYGKIGNKLHELRIFVSHMKNQSIEIDKEKLKLNFNFKYLKQRDEIISNIVKLKLNEINNSIELNQYRQQLHHISDQAKIEEIEYLKYINLNLHKNRQYWNNIQNLIHEQEIGSYSINDFTFSSNRANRAKLLTINDDEYSDIINILDHTNVPLFQCAICMEQGPFVLWLKIPNNLNDTTNDFIINFPLEGNENLINCIVSNPVCGFCAKSYINATINNSNQLITLYRESCAGFIPLNWSIESNRKFANNILYQILTGNKILHHIQMLLLSIIDDYKSNWFNQEIKDYFIKQIIENIYTTDSFSEEGIRMIFINALKEIIKQEDKLLRQPINAFCRILNFNYIFHQLDKEIIQILLRKRFTLMCIENQCSKTKFGPEHLSIVKQQLYDILFDTLCGIPRQNSLKQIDINNEKLKEFLGKSYDTAMHSIDKIARNIGTDRSTILPKEIVSFSLYLLTTVPIHDRPMKLYTDFALKHRPFRDNMQIEWSEFEKKVNEDVFGHYHSMSVSVIPDYAINLGQFSCPSKLFFNTEPLWRQDIENKRINITKLMNEIKINLDNKLKGYYGNVIPNTSSAHFLLHSIVADVLENKYPYDELMNEQMIIDCIIHIGRTAGRKGNIYADYVFPYIVLTIEHYLKFRKTTKNMTKPNDDALSRSYQYKIIAELVASGMEFNENTNEVLFESSKLKIPHMIKLDDSKIDFNDLKKHIQELYIALRKSSNNNTSQTSLNIEIKDFIEFGYKMDVDDLLPIWAQYVFNF
;
A
#
# COMPACT_ATOMS: atom_id res chain seq x y z
N MET A 1 40.84 -20.17 -8.96
CA MET A 1 41.38 -19.16 -9.90
C MET A 1 40.50 -17.94 -9.78
N THR A 2 40.97 -16.90 -9.10
CA THR A 2 40.24 -15.63 -8.99
C THR A 2 40.10 -15.04 -10.39
N SER A 3 38.87 -14.78 -10.81
CA SER A 3 38.57 -14.09 -12.07
C SER A 3 39.34 -12.77 -12.10
N SER A 4 40.17 -12.55 -13.13
CA SER A 4 41.20 -11.50 -13.22
C SER A 4 40.68 -10.04 -13.28
N TYR A 5 39.43 -9.80 -12.92
CA TYR A 5 38.75 -8.51 -13.00
C TYR A 5 37.96 -8.14 -11.75
N LEU A 6 37.78 -9.03 -10.76
CA LEU A 6 37.16 -8.73 -9.47
C LEU A 6 38.13 -9.11 -8.35
N VAL A 7 38.37 -8.18 -7.43
CA VAL A 7 39.30 -8.37 -6.31
C VAL A 7 38.58 -8.05 -5.02
N THR A 8 38.68 -8.96 -4.07
CA THR A 8 38.26 -8.77 -2.68
C THR A 8 39.50 -8.49 -1.85
N ILE A 9 39.47 -7.39 -1.09
CA ILE A 9 40.58 -6.93 -0.25
C ILE A 9 40.10 -6.96 1.19
N SER A 10 40.76 -7.74 2.05
CA SER A 10 40.42 -7.77 3.48
C SER A 10 40.89 -6.51 4.19
N LYS A 11 40.07 -6.01 5.11
CA LYS A 11 40.37 -4.84 5.95
C LYS A 11 40.89 -5.17 7.34
N ALA A 12 41.06 -6.46 7.66
CA ALA A 12 41.39 -6.91 9.03
C ALA A 12 42.66 -6.26 9.63
N ASP A 13 43.61 -5.83 8.77
CA ASP A 13 44.88 -5.24 9.19
C ASP A 13 44.89 -3.69 9.15
N LEU A 14 43.77 -3.04 8.77
CA LEU A 14 43.71 -1.58 8.65
C LEU A 14 43.52 -0.91 10.00
N LYS A 15 44.27 0.18 10.22
CA LYS A 15 44.14 1.00 11.44
C LYS A 15 43.06 2.06 11.27
N LEU A 16 42.35 2.33 12.35
CA LEU A 16 41.49 3.50 12.49
C LEU A 16 42.33 4.71 12.90
N LYS A 17 42.11 5.84 12.24
CA LYS A 17 42.71 7.14 12.54
C LYS A 17 41.64 8.22 12.57
N THR A 18 41.83 9.27 13.37
CA THR A 18 40.94 10.43 13.28
C THR A 18 41.16 11.13 11.94
N VAL A 19 40.12 11.76 11.37
CA VAL A 19 40.21 12.37 10.03
C VAL A 19 41.34 13.40 9.94
N LYS A 20 41.60 14.16 11.02
CA LYS A 20 42.73 15.11 11.11
C LYS A 20 44.13 14.48 11.12
N ASP A 21 44.27 13.19 11.41
CA ASP A 21 45.56 12.49 11.47
C ASP A 21 46.03 12.00 10.08
N PHE A 22 45.19 12.20 9.06
CA PHE A 22 45.49 11.91 7.66
C PHE A 22 46.12 13.13 6.96
N ILE A 23 46.82 12.90 5.84
CA ILE A 23 47.24 14.02 4.99
C ILE A 23 45.98 14.59 4.33
N THR A 24 45.63 15.83 4.64
CA THR A 24 44.39 16.48 4.21
C THR A 24 44.64 17.51 3.11
N GLY A 25 43.89 17.41 2.02
CA GLY A 25 43.91 18.39 0.94
C GLY A 25 42.54 19.03 0.74
N ILE A 26 42.47 20.36 0.73
CA ILE A 26 41.26 21.11 0.38
C ILE A 26 41.42 21.80 -0.98
N PHE A 27 40.42 21.61 -1.83
CA PHE A 27 40.36 22.07 -3.22
C PHE A 27 39.14 22.96 -3.38
N ILE A 28 39.35 24.27 -3.44
CA ILE A 28 38.29 25.27 -3.38
C ILE A 28 38.15 25.93 -4.74
N ASP A 29 36.92 25.90 -5.25
CA ASP A 29 36.53 26.65 -6.43
C ASP A 29 36.69 28.15 -6.15
N ASN A 30 37.39 28.87 -7.00
CA ASN A 30 37.44 30.33 -6.97
C ASN A 30 36.97 30.93 -8.29
N SER A 31 36.11 30.22 -9.03
CA SER A 31 35.53 30.68 -10.28
C SER A 31 34.64 31.91 -10.09
N GLY A 32 34.33 32.62 -11.19
CA GLY A 32 33.54 33.84 -11.12
C GLY A 32 32.15 33.68 -10.48
N SER A 33 31.53 32.50 -10.50
CA SER A 33 30.24 32.22 -9.84
C SER A 33 30.29 32.42 -8.33
N THR A 34 31.45 32.15 -7.73
CA THR A 34 31.68 32.25 -6.27
C THR A 34 31.63 33.70 -5.75
N SER A 35 31.53 34.69 -6.65
CA SER A 35 31.27 36.10 -6.31
C SER A 35 29.84 36.36 -5.84
N SER A 36 28.91 35.42 -6.08
CA SER A 36 27.52 35.54 -5.66
C SER A 36 27.38 35.62 -4.13
N GLN A 37 26.38 36.37 -3.64
CA GLN A 37 26.14 36.53 -2.20
C GLN A 37 25.30 35.40 -1.63
N LEU A 38 25.71 34.87 -0.47
CA LEU A 38 24.90 34.01 0.38
C LEU A 38 24.01 34.88 1.28
N VAL A 39 22.70 34.79 1.09
CA VAL A 39 21.69 35.62 1.77
C VAL A 39 21.70 35.36 3.28
N SER A 40 21.96 34.12 3.69
CA SER A 40 22.02 33.67 5.09
C SER A 40 23.05 34.47 5.91
N ILE A 41 24.26 34.68 5.38
CA ILE A 41 25.40 35.21 6.14
C ILE A 41 25.95 36.54 5.63
N GLY A 42 25.40 37.09 4.55
CA GLY A 42 25.83 38.36 3.96
C GLY A 42 27.27 38.36 3.42
N LYS A 43 27.86 37.17 3.20
CA LYS A 43 29.17 36.97 2.60
C LYS A 43 29.01 36.45 1.17
N ASN A 44 30.02 36.61 0.32
CA ASN A 44 30.02 35.90 -0.96
C ASN A 44 30.32 34.41 -0.76
N VAL A 45 30.01 33.59 -1.77
CA VAL A 45 30.19 32.13 -1.72
C VAL A 45 31.66 31.79 -1.44
N LEU A 46 32.62 32.41 -2.13
CA LEU A 46 34.05 32.16 -1.88
C LEU A 46 34.42 32.42 -0.42
N GLN A 47 33.96 33.52 0.19
CA GLN A 47 34.23 33.82 1.60
C GLN A 47 33.67 32.75 2.55
N ALA A 48 32.53 32.14 2.20
CA ALA A 48 31.98 31.02 2.96
C ALA A 48 32.78 29.74 2.75
N GLU A 49 33.23 29.46 1.53
CA GLU A 49 34.10 28.32 1.21
C GLU A 49 35.44 28.42 1.93
N LEU A 50 36.06 29.61 1.93
CA LEU A 50 37.32 29.86 2.63
C LEU A 50 37.18 29.78 4.17
N SER A 51 35.97 30.02 4.71
CA SER A 51 35.72 29.84 6.14
C SER A 51 35.84 28.38 6.58
N ILE A 52 35.66 27.43 5.66
CA ILE A 52 35.86 26.00 5.92
C ILE A 52 37.33 25.70 6.25
N CYS A 53 38.27 26.46 5.67
CA CYS A 53 39.70 26.33 6.00
C CYS A 53 40.04 26.69 7.45
N GLN A 54 39.15 27.38 8.16
CA GLN A 54 39.38 27.76 9.56
C GLN A 54 39.01 26.64 10.53
N VAL A 55 38.31 25.61 10.06
CA VAL A 55 37.83 24.46 10.85
C VAL A 55 38.98 23.52 11.24
N THR A 56 39.94 23.30 10.33
CA THR A 56 41.08 22.42 10.54
C THR A 56 42.29 22.90 9.75
N GLN A 57 43.49 22.52 10.21
CA GLN A 57 44.71 22.77 9.46
C GLN A 57 44.81 21.76 8.30
N PHE A 58 44.80 22.26 7.07
CA PHE A 58 44.97 21.45 5.87
C PHE A 58 46.45 21.42 5.45
N ASP A 59 46.96 20.25 5.07
CA ASP A 59 48.34 20.10 4.58
C ASP A 59 48.51 20.72 3.18
N HIS A 60 47.45 20.66 2.38
CA HIS A 60 47.41 21.20 1.03
C HIS A 60 46.15 22.03 0.81
N ILE A 61 46.32 23.28 0.37
CA ILE A 61 45.23 24.18 0.01
C ILE A 61 45.42 24.55 -1.46
N VAL A 62 44.44 24.17 -2.30
CA VAL A 62 44.45 24.43 -3.73
C VAL A 62 43.24 25.26 -4.08
N LEU A 63 43.47 26.41 -4.71
CA LEU A 63 42.41 27.18 -5.36
C LEU A 63 42.39 26.82 -6.84
N TRP A 64 41.19 26.65 -7.39
CA TRP A 64 41.01 26.27 -8.79
C TRP A 64 39.86 27.00 -9.47
N ASN A 65 40.09 27.37 -10.72
CA ASN A 65 39.13 27.94 -11.65
C ASN A 65 39.46 27.39 -13.06
N THR A 66 39.74 28.27 -14.02
CA THR A 66 40.39 27.94 -15.30
C THR A 66 41.89 27.62 -15.16
N THR A 67 42.46 27.81 -13.97
CA THR A 67 43.82 27.43 -13.57
C THR A 67 43.78 26.87 -12.15
N ALA A 68 44.78 26.09 -11.73
CA ALA A 68 44.89 25.61 -10.36
C ALA A 68 46.27 25.94 -9.77
N LYS A 69 46.30 26.39 -8.51
CA LYS A 69 47.54 26.74 -7.79
C LYS A 69 47.46 26.36 -6.31
N LEU A 70 48.60 25.99 -5.74
CA LEU A 70 48.77 25.88 -4.29
C LEU A 70 48.72 27.27 -3.66
N TYR A 71 48.00 27.38 -2.54
CA TYR A 71 47.81 28.62 -1.82
C TYR A 71 48.38 28.51 -0.41
N THR A 72 49.16 29.51 -0.01
CA THR A 72 49.71 29.64 1.35
C THR A 72 49.04 30.74 2.15
N ASN A 73 48.47 31.76 1.48
CA ASN A 73 47.71 32.83 2.11
C ASN A 73 46.33 32.94 1.46
N ILE A 74 45.31 32.49 2.18
CA ILE A 74 43.91 32.42 1.74
C ILE A 74 43.28 33.81 1.60
N GLU A 75 43.77 34.82 2.32
CA GLU A 75 43.18 36.17 2.34
C GLU A 75 43.28 36.92 1.00
N THR A 76 44.16 36.46 0.09
CA THR A 76 44.34 37.07 -1.23
C THR A 76 43.47 36.43 -2.32
N ALA A 77 42.70 35.39 -1.96
CA ALA A 77 41.79 34.71 -2.85
C ALA A 77 40.65 35.64 -3.30
N HIS A 78 40.35 35.62 -4.60
CA HIS A 78 39.23 36.35 -5.16
C HIS A 78 38.56 35.52 -6.26
N PRO A 79 37.25 35.74 -6.51
CA PRO A 79 36.54 35.07 -7.59
C PRO A 79 37.06 35.53 -8.96
N GLU A 80 37.44 34.58 -9.82
CA GLU A 80 37.90 34.84 -11.18
C GLU A 80 37.82 33.60 -12.09
N GLY A 81 37.74 33.80 -13.40
CA GLY A 81 37.75 32.70 -14.38
C GLY A 81 36.45 31.87 -14.42
N GLY A 82 36.51 30.73 -15.11
CA GLY A 82 35.42 29.76 -15.20
C GLY A 82 35.64 28.50 -14.37
N THR A 83 34.62 27.64 -14.26
CA THR A 83 34.66 26.39 -13.49
C THR A 83 35.28 25.26 -14.33
N ASN A 84 36.55 24.93 -14.12
CA ASN A 84 37.20 23.80 -14.80
C ASN A 84 38.10 22.99 -13.86
N PRO A 85 37.57 21.92 -13.22
CA PRO A 85 38.32 21.15 -12.23
C PRO A 85 39.45 20.29 -12.84
N THR A 86 39.49 20.09 -14.17
CA THR A 86 40.59 19.36 -14.83
C THR A 86 41.95 20.05 -14.68
N THR A 87 41.94 21.36 -14.45
CA THR A 87 43.14 22.20 -14.30
C THR A 87 43.99 21.79 -13.09
N ILE A 88 43.37 21.20 -12.05
CA ILE A 88 44.04 20.61 -10.89
C ILE A 88 45.06 19.55 -11.34
N PHE A 89 44.75 18.77 -12.37
CA PHE A 89 45.59 17.69 -12.87
C PHE A 89 46.57 18.12 -13.97
N GLN A 90 46.39 19.31 -14.54
CA GLN A 90 47.28 19.89 -15.55
C GLN A 90 48.52 20.53 -14.93
N ASN A 91 48.39 21.06 -13.70
CA ASN A 91 49.52 21.57 -12.93
C ASN A 91 50.10 20.47 -12.03
N GLU A 92 51.40 20.18 -12.21
CA GLU A 92 52.08 19.09 -11.49
C GLU A 92 52.08 19.30 -9.97
N SER A 93 52.15 20.54 -9.49
CA SER A 93 52.15 20.83 -8.05
C SER A 93 50.81 20.54 -7.39
N THR A 94 49.70 20.92 -8.02
CA THR A 94 48.34 20.66 -7.52
C THR A 94 47.94 19.22 -7.72
N LYS A 95 48.37 18.58 -8.81
CA LYS A 95 48.24 17.13 -9.03
C LYS A 95 48.95 16.35 -7.93
N ASN A 96 50.18 16.74 -7.58
CA ASN A 96 50.93 16.11 -6.50
C ASN A 96 50.25 16.30 -5.14
N ALA A 97 49.67 17.48 -4.88
CA ALA A 97 48.86 17.72 -3.68
C ALA A 97 47.64 16.79 -3.61
N PHE A 98 46.88 16.67 -4.71
CA PHE A 98 45.74 15.76 -4.81
C PHE A 98 46.15 14.30 -4.59
N ASN A 99 47.25 13.88 -5.21
CA ASN A 99 47.72 12.50 -5.13
C ASN A 99 48.25 12.13 -3.74
N LYS A 100 48.93 13.06 -3.05
CA LYS A 100 49.47 12.85 -1.69
C LYS A 100 48.44 12.96 -0.57
N SER A 101 47.30 13.61 -0.81
CA SER A 101 46.23 13.72 0.18
C SER A 101 45.54 12.38 0.38
N ASP A 102 45.39 11.94 1.61
CA ASP A 102 44.61 10.76 1.98
C ASP A 102 43.13 11.10 2.14
N VAL A 103 42.83 12.33 2.60
CA VAL A 103 41.49 12.88 2.71
C VAL A 103 41.39 14.10 1.80
N ILE A 104 40.37 14.12 0.94
CA ILE A 104 40.12 15.22 0.00
C ILE A 104 38.85 15.95 0.44
N VAL A 105 38.94 17.27 0.61
CA VAL A 105 37.79 18.17 0.72
C VAL A 105 37.68 18.95 -0.58
N PHE A 106 36.61 18.72 -1.33
CA PHE A 106 36.37 19.36 -2.61
C PHE A 106 35.18 20.30 -2.49
N VAL A 107 35.39 21.60 -2.70
CA VAL A 107 34.42 22.66 -2.45
C VAL A 107 34.10 23.38 -3.75
N THR A 108 32.83 23.57 -4.05
CA THR A 108 32.37 24.25 -5.26
C THR A 108 30.96 24.80 -5.13
N ASP A 109 30.65 25.83 -5.91
CA ASP A 109 29.30 26.32 -6.15
C ASP A 109 28.83 26.12 -7.60
N GLY A 110 29.69 25.55 -8.44
CA GLY A 110 29.59 25.58 -9.88
C GLY A 110 28.98 24.34 -10.52
N GLU A 111 28.74 24.44 -11.83
CA GLU A 111 28.22 23.37 -12.68
C GLU A 111 29.11 23.25 -13.91
N ILE A 112 29.33 22.03 -14.37
CA ILE A 112 30.10 21.75 -15.58
C ILE A 112 29.28 20.88 -16.54
N ASP A 113 29.56 21.02 -17.84
CA ASP A 113 28.90 20.22 -18.87
C ASP A 113 29.36 18.75 -18.87
N ASN A 114 28.60 17.88 -19.53
CA ASN A 114 28.86 16.43 -19.55
C ASN A 114 30.25 16.04 -20.10
N ASN A 115 30.79 16.79 -21.07
CA ASN A 115 32.12 16.50 -21.61
C ASN A 115 33.18 16.85 -20.57
N SER A 116 33.03 17.99 -19.90
CA SER A 116 33.89 18.40 -18.79
C SER A 116 33.85 17.40 -17.62
N VAL A 117 32.67 16.85 -17.29
CA VAL A 117 32.55 15.76 -16.29
C VAL A 117 33.36 14.54 -16.72
N THR A 118 33.23 14.11 -17.98
CA THR A 118 33.92 12.93 -18.51
C THR A 118 35.45 13.13 -18.53
N GLN A 119 35.90 14.33 -18.91
CA GLN A 119 37.32 14.70 -18.89
C GLN A 119 37.86 14.69 -17.46
N PHE A 120 37.13 15.30 -16.51
CA PHE A 120 37.53 15.33 -15.11
C PHE A 120 37.61 13.92 -14.51
N ALA A 121 36.64 13.07 -14.82
CA ALA A 121 36.64 11.67 -14.41
C ALA A 121 37.82 10.86 -14.94
N THR A 122 38.25 11.14 -16.17
CA THR A 122 39.41 10.49 -16.76
C THR A 122 40.68 10.79 -15.98
N HIS A 123 40.80 12.00 -15.41
CA HIS A 123 41.95 12.39 -14.58
C HIS A 123 41.86 11.89 -13.13
N THR A 124 40.66 11.76 -12.57
CA THR A 124 40.46 11.34 -11.18
C THR A 124 40.47 9.83 -11.01
N LYS A 125 40.07 9.04 -12.03
CA LYS A 125 39.88 7.58 -11.94
C LYS A 125 40.96 6.83 -11.16
N ASP A 126 42.23 7.08 -11.47
CA ASP A 126 43.35 6.34 -10.87
C ASP A 126 43.82 6.92 -9.51
N ASN A 127 43.24 8.05 -9.10
CA ASN A 127 43.66 8.81 -7.91
C ASN A 127 42.56 8.92 -6.84
N LEU A 128 41.40 8.27 -7.03
CA LEU A 128 40.26 8.29 -6.09
C LEU A 128 40.33 7.24 -4.98
N ASN A 129 41.40 6.45 -4.93
CA ASN A 129 41.63 5.55 -3.82
C ASN A 129 42.12 6.33 -2.59
N LYS A 130 41.17 6.96 -1.90
CA LYS A 130 41.36 7.85 -0.75
C LYS A 130 40.68 7.27 0.49
N ALA A 131 41.13 7.69 1.68
CA ALA A 131 40.51 7.29 2.94
C ALA A 131 39.11 7.89 3.07
N LEU A 132 38.94 9.15 2.63
CA LEU A 132 37.66 9.83 2.58
C LEU A 132 37.68 10.95 1.53
N VAL A 133 36.59 11.08 0.78
CA VAL A 133 36.33 12.22 -0.10
C VAL A 133 35.10 12.98 0.39
N ILE A 134 35.27 14.25 0.73
CA ILE A 134 34.23 15.15 1.23
C ILE A 134 33.92 16.15 0.11
N CYS A 135 32.72 16.07 -0.45
CA CYS A 135 32.24 16.98 -1.49
C CYS A 135 31.30 18.01 -0.87
N ILE A 136 31.65 19.29 -0.89
CA ILE A 136 30.87 20.37 -0.29
C ILE A 136 30.35 21.28 -1.40
N ILE A 137 29.03 21.39 -1.50
CA ILE A 137 28.35 22.28 -2.43
C ILE A 137 27.89 23.52 -1.68
N VAL A 138 28.41 24.70 -2.02
CA VAL A 138 28.11 25.95 -1.32
C VAL A 138 27.16 26.81 -2.11
N ARG A 139 25.90 26.96 -1.66
CA ARG A 139 24.87 27.74 -2.38
C ARG A 139 23.76 28.24 -1.45
N ASN A 140 22.98 29.21 -1.93
CA ASN A 140 21.72 29.61 -1.29
C ASN A 140 20.63 28.53 -1.40
N ARG A 141 19.71 28.46 -0.42
CA ARG A 141 18.58 27.53 -0.37
C ARG A 141 17.43 27.85 -1.34
N PHE A 142 17.72 28.25 -2.58
CA PHE A 142 16.67 28.57 -3.57
C PHE A 142 16.07 27.33 -4.25
N LEU A 143 16.84 26.24 -4.31
CA LEU A 143 16.43 24.97 -4.92
C LEU A 143 16.13 23.95 -3.84
N THR A 144 15.17 23.06 -4.08
CA THR A 144 14.99 21.89 -3.22
C THR A 144 16.26 21.03 -3.24
N PRO A 145 16.60 20.30 -2.17
CA PRO A 145 17.80 19.48 -2.14
C PRO A 145 17.91 18.57 -3.36
N SER A 146 16.80 17.94 -3.76
CA SER A 146 16.72 17.06 -4.93
C SER A 146 17.17 17.67 -6.27
N GLN A 147 17.13 19.00 -6.40
CA GLN A 147 17.45 19.72 -7.64
C GLN A 147 18.89 20.24 -7.69
N ILE A 148 19.68 20.01 -6.63
CA ILE A 148 21.07 20.45 -6.58
C ILE A 148 21.86 19.73 -7.69
N ASN A 149 22.50 20.51 -8.55
CA ASN A 149 23.43 20.00 -9.56
C ASN A 149 24.75 19.61 -8.88
N VAL A 150 25.20 18.39 -9.15
CA VAL A 150 26.39 17.76 -8.59
C VAL A 150 27.43 17.43 -9.67
N SER A 151 27.32 17.99 -10.87
CA SER A 151 28.19 17.70 -12.03
C SER A 151 29.68 17.79 -11.72
N VAL A 152 30.12 18.82 -10.99
CA VAL A 152 31.53 19.00 -10.61
C VAL A 152 32.01 17.88 -9.69
N VAL A 153 31.18 17.48 -8.71
CA VAL A 153 31.57 16.49 -7.69
C VAL A 153 31.25 15.06 -8.09
N ALA A 154 30.44 14.84 -9.14
CA ALA A 154 30.01 13.53 -9.60
C ALA A 154 31.18 12.57 -9.87
N PRO A 155 32.29 12.98 -10.55
CA PRO A 155 33.45 12.11 -10.71
C PRO A 155 34.09 11.67 -9.39
N LEU A 156 34.02 12.50 -8.35
CA LEU A 156 34.58 12.20 -7.03
C LEU A 156 33.69 11.26 -6.22
N MET A 157 32.38 11.27 -6.48
CA MET A 157 31.40 10.39 -5.82
C MET A 157 31.58 8.89 -6.15
N ILE A 158 32.44 8.57 -7.14
CA ILE A 158 32.82 7.18 -7.45
C ILE A 158 33.68 6.56 -6.33
N ALA A 159 34.39 7.35 -5.53
CA ALA A 159 35.27 6.84 -4.49
C ALA A 159 34.53 5.89 -3.51
N SER A 160 35.31 5.04 -2.82
CA SER A 160 34.78 4.02 -1.89
C SER A 160 34.07 4.64 -0.70
N ASN A 161 34.65 5.71 -0.15
CA ASN A 161 34.18 6.39 1.05
C ASN A 161 33.97 7.88 0.76
N VAL A 162 32.70 8.29 0.66
CA VAL A 162 32.30 9.62 0.20
C VAL A 162 31.27 10.23 1.12
N LEU A 163 31.43 11.53 1.42
CA LEU A 163 30.45 12.34 2.11
C LEU A 163 30.14 13.58 1.27
N CYS A 164 28.89 13.70 0.79
CA CYS A 164 28.42 14.84 0.03
C CYS A 164 27.54 15.73 0.91
N LEU A 165 27.94 16.99 1.03
CA LEU A 165 27.34 18.00 1.90
C LEU A 165 26.84 19.17 1.07
N PHE A 166 25.75 19.77 1.52
CA PHE A 166 25.31 21.11 1.12
C PHE A 166 25.61 22.08 2.25
N TYR A 167 26.24 23.20 1.95
CA TYR A 167 26.53 24.25 2.91
C TYR A 167 25.89 25.55 2.45
N ASP A 168 25.07 26.14 3.30
CA ASP A 168 24.37 27.38 2.99
C ASP A 168 25.04 28.62 3.59
N GLY A 169 26.23 28.46 4.17
CA GLY A 169 26.93 29.50 4.91
C GLY A 169 26.78 29.40 6.44
N GLU A 170 25.81 28.66 6.94
CA GLU A 170 25.61 28.46 8.39
C GLU A 170 25.63 26.98 8.78
N ILE A 171 24.91 26.14 8.03
CA ILE A 171 24.63 24.75 8.39
C ILE A 171 25.11 23.82 7.26
N PHE A 172 25.81 22.74 7.64
CA PHE A 172 26.11 21.63 6.74
C PHE A 172 24.97 20.62 6.77
N TYR A 173 24.36 20.38 5.63
CA TYR A 173 23.33 19.37 5.40
C TYR A 173 23.94 18.16 4.69
N ILE A 174 23.60 16.96 5.14
CA ILE A 174 24.04 15.71 4.51
C ILE A 174 23.12 15.42 3.33
N LEU A 175 23.67 15.55 2.11
CA LEU A 175 22.96 15.20 0.88
C LEU A 175 23.06 13.71 0.58
N SER A 176 24.27 13.15 0.70
CA SER A 176 24.55 11.74 0.41
C SER A 176 25.80 11.28 1.14
N SER A 177 25.84 10.00 1.47
CA SER A 177 26.98 9.32 2.08
C SER A 177 27.12 7.90 1.53
N LYS A 178 28.37 7.46 1.33
CA LYS A 178 28.72 6.16 0.76
C LYS A 178 29.96 5.62 1.47
N GLY A 179 30.01 4.31 1.69
CA GLY A 179 31.12 3.64 2.36
C GLY A 179 31.05 3.72 3.87
N TYR A 180 32.18 3.52 4.55
CA TYR A 180 32.25 3.45 6.02
C TYR A 180 31.72 4.72 6.72
N ILE A 181 31.88 5.89 6.10
CA ILE A 181 31.40 7.17 6.65
C ILE A 181 29.87 7.22 6.82
N SER A 182 29.13 6.41 6.06
CA SER A 182 27.66 6.34 6.13
C SER A 182 27.12 5.79 7.46
N GLN A 183 27.97 5.11 8.25
CA GLN A 183 27.62 4.64 9.59
C GLN A 183 27.47 5.78 10.58
N PHE A 184 28.29 6.82 10.44
CA PHE A 184 28.26 8.02 11.26
C PHE A 184 27.26 9.04 10.71
N TYR A 185 27.17 9.15 9.39
CA TYR A 185 26.36 10.16 8.71
C TYR A 185 25.45 9.50 7.68
N LYS A 186 24.22 9.15 8.08
CA LYS A 186 23.24 8.53 7.19
C LYS A 186 22.65 9.54 6.21
N SER A 187 22.51 9.12 4.96
CA SER A 187 21.76 9.86 3.94
C SER A 187 20.28 9.93 4.31
N SER A 188 19.61 11.03 3.98
CA SER A 188 18.15 11.12 4.09
C SER A 188 17.49 10.42 2.90
N ASP A 189 16.40 9.70 3.16
CA ASP A 189 15.57 9.11 2.10
C ASP A 189 14.68 10.15 1.42
N ASP A 190 14.51 11.33 2.03
CA ASP A 190 13.64 12.40 1.56
C ASP A 190 14.43 13.70 1.28
N LEU A 191 14.65 13.96 -0.01
CA LEU A 191 15.34 15.15 -0.52
C LEU A 191 14.37 16.27 -0.95
N THR A 192 13.10 16.24 -0.50
CA THR A 192 12.10 17.26 -0.86
C THR A 192 12.30 18.59 -0.13
N ASP A 193 12.90 18.57 1.07
CA ASP A 193 13.09 19.75 1.93
C ASP A 193 14.37 19.63 2.76
N TYR A 194 15.11 20.73 2.92
CA TYR A 194 16.30 20.82 3.78
C TYR A 194 15.99 20.52 5.25
N GLN A 195 14.78 20.81 5.74
CA GLN A 195 14.40 20.53 7.13
C GLN A 195 14.37 19.04 7.46
N LYS A 196 14.24 18.19 6.44
CA LYS A 196 14.23 16.73 6.58
C LYS A 196 15.63 16.12 6.44
N LEU A 197 16.63 16.92 6.10
CA LEU A 197 18.00 16.44 5.97
C LEU A 197 18.70 16.44 7.33
N ASN A 198 19.54 15.44 7.54
CA ASN A 198 20.43 15.41 8.68
C ASN A 198 21.47 16.53 8.55
N THR A 199 21.80 17.17 9.66
CA THR A 199 22.86 18.18 9.72
C THR A 199 24.14 17.61 10.30
N LEU A 200 25.26 18.26 10.02
CA LEU A 200 26.59 17.82 10.44
C LEU A 200 27.37 18.98 11.06
N ASN A 201 28.09 18.69 12.15
CA ASN A 201 29.11 19.58 12.67
C ASN A 201 30.47 19.22 12.06
N ILE A 202 31.02 20.11 11.24
CA ILE A 202 32.26 19.83 10.51
C ILE A 202 33.50 19.71 11.42
N ASN A 203 33.50 20.37 12.59
CA ASN A 203 34.58 20.19 13.57
C ASN A 203 34.60 18.76 14.12
N GLU A 204 33.42 18.21 14.40
CA GLU A 204 33.26 16.85 14.91
C GLU A 204 33.74 15.82 13.88
N LEU A 205 33.42 16.02 12.60
CA LEU A 205 33.90 15.19 11.50
C LEU A 205 35.43 15.07 11.50
N PHE A 206 36.15 16.18 11.67
CA PHE A 206 37.62 16.17 11.63
C PHE A 206 38.27 15.65 12.92
N HIS A 207 37.69 15.95 14.09
CA HIS A 207 38.34 15.72 15.38
C HIS A 207 37.91 14.44 16.09
N ASN A 208 36.68 13.99 15.87
CA ASN A 208 36.08 12.90 16.66
C ASN A 208 35.84 11.63 15.83
N ILE A 209 35.56 11.78 14.54
CA ILE A 209 35.27 10.62 13.68
C ILE A 209 36.57 9.90 13.31
N GLN A 210 36.56 8.59 13.48
CA GLN A 210 37.65 7.70 13.10
C GLN A 210 37.25 6.89 11.86
N ILE A 211 38.14 6.87 10.87
CA ILE A 211 37.96 6.11 9.63
C ILE A 211 39.19 5.23 9.38
N TYR A 212 39.01 4.18 8.58
CA TYR A 212 40.10 3.28 8.22
C TYR A 212 41.10 3.98 7.29
N GLU A 213 42.38 3.62 7.44
CA GLU A 213 43.36 3.89 6.39
C GLU A 213 42.92 3.28 5.05
N TYR A 214 43.23 3.96 3.95
CA TYR A 214 42.86 3.46 2.62
C TYR A 214 43.67 2.21 2.27
N THR A 215 43.02 1.24 1.64
CA THR A 215 43.70 0.05 1.14
C THR A 215 44.12 0.28 -0.30
N LYS A 216 45.33 -0.13 -0.69
CA LYS A 216 45.77 0.03 -2.08
C LYS A 216 44.96 -0.88 -3.01
N ILE A 217 44.04 -0.30 -3.77
CA ILE A 217 43.32 -0.97 -4.85
C ILE A 217 44.26 -1.07 -6.06
N PRO A 218 44.25 -2.18 -6.83
CA PRO A 218 45.03 -2.26 -8.06
C PRO A 218 44.65 -1.18 -9.08
N ASP A 219 45.64 -0.70 -9.84
CA ASP A 219 45.42 0.34 -10.84
C ASP A 219 44.37 -0.08 -11.87
N GLY A 220 43.49 0.86 -12.24
CA GLY A 220 42.40 0.63 -13.18
C GLY A 220 41.14 -0.04 -12.62
N TYR A 221 41.15 -0.46 -11.34
CA TYR A 221 39.98 -1.00 -10.66
C TYR A 221 39.19 0.11 -9.95
N ILE A 222 37.88 -0.10 -9.83
CA ILE A 222 36.96 0.79 -9.11
C ILE A 222 36.33 0.06 -7.92
N PRO A 223 36.24 0.68 -6.75
CA PRO A 223 35.53 0.10 -5.61
C PRO A 223 34.02 0.12 -5.89
N ILE A 224 33.40 -1.06 -5.89
CA ILE A 224 31.94 -1.21 -6.03
C ILE A 224 31.25 -1.43 -4.69
N ARG A 225 31.99 -1.97 -3.70
CA ARG A 225 31.50 -2.22 -2.35
C ARG A 225 32.60 -1.98 -1.34
N ASP A 226 32.25 -1.34 -0.23
CA ASP A 226 33.18 -1.04 0.85
C ASP A 226 32.49 -1.18 2.20
N ASN A 227 32.76 -2.27 2.93
CA ASN A 227 32.18 -2.54 4.25
C ASN A 227 33.29 -2.67 5.31
N GLU A 228 32.94 -3.06 6.55
CA GLU A 228 33.90 -3.13 7.66
C GLU A 228 34.96 -4.22 7.45
N GLU A 229 34.57 -5.36 6.86
CA GLU A 229 35.40 -6.55 6.76
C GLU A 229 36.22 -6.59 5.46
N GLU A 230 35.64 -6.12 4.35
CA GLU A 230 36.22 -6.25 3.02
C GLU A 230 35.89 -5.07 2.09
N MET A 231 36.70 -4.91 1.06
CA MET A 231 36.44 -4.03 -0.07
C MET A 231 36.40 -4.87 -1.35
N ILE A 232 35.35 -4.69 -2.16
CA ILE A 232 35.23 -5.33 -3.46
C ILE A 232 35.48 -4.28 -4.54
N ALA A 233 36.48 -4.54 -5.37
CA ALA A 233 36.85 -3.69 -6.49
C ALA A 233 36.81 -4.46 -7.82
N ILE A 234 36.51 -3.75 -8.90
CA ILE A 234 36.34 -4.34 -10.23
C ILE A 234 37.06 -3.55 -11.32
N ASP A 235 37.71 -4.25 -12.25
CA ASP A 235 38.20 -3.68 -13.49
C ASP A 235 37.01 -3.57 -14.46
N PHE A 236 36.44 -2.37 -14.57
CA PHE A 236 35.23 -2.12 -15.35
C PHE A 236 35.36 -2.53 -16.83
N ASN A 237 36.52 -2.32 -17.44
CA ASN A 237 36.74 -2.65 -18.85
C ASN A 237 36.82 -4.16 -19.06
N LYS A 238 37.49 -4.89 -18.15
CA LYS A 238 37.48 -6.36 -18.21
C LYS A 238 36.11 -6.94 -17.86
N PHE A 239 35.40 -6.30 -16.93
CA PHE A 239 34.03 -6.68 -16.55
C PHE A 239 33.08 -6.64 -17.75
N LEU A 240 33.08 -5.57 -18.54
CA LEU A 240 32.25 -5.46 -19.75
C LEU A 240 32.53 -6.55 -20.81
N ASN A 241 33.67 -7.24 -20.72
CA ASN A 241 34.07 -8.31 -21.63
C ASN A 241 33.92 -9.71 -21.03
N THR A 242 33.41 -9.84 -19.80
CA THR A 242 33.24 -11.16 -19.16
C THR A 242 32.06 -11.94 -19.75
N LYS A 243 32.13 -13.27 -19.63
CA LYS A 243 31.04 -14.20 -19.95
C LYS A 243 30.58 -15.01 -18.72
N ASP A 244 31.14 -14.72 -17.55
CA ASP A 244 30.85 -15.45 -16.32
C ASP A 244 29.59 -14.91 -15.63
N LEU A 245 28.48 -15.66 -15.79
CA LEU A 245 27.20 -15.33 -15.19
C LEU A 245 27.15 -15.51 -13.66
N ASN A 246 27.92 -16.45 -13.11
CA ASN A 246 27.87 -16.78 -11.68
C ASN A 246 28.46 -15.64 -10.84
N LEU A 247 29.49 -14.97 -11.36
CA LEU A 247 30.08 -13.80 -10.72
C LEU A 247 29.14 -12.60 -10.78
N ILE A 248 28.40 -12.43 -11.88
CA ILE A 248 27.46 -11.32 -12.03
C ILE A 248 26.24 -11.49 -11.11
N SER A 249 25.77 -12.72 -10.90
CA SER A 249 24.66 -12.98 -9.97
C SER A 249 24.99 -12.63 -8.51
N ASN A 250 26.27 -12.46 -8.16
CA ASN A 250 26.70 -12.04 -6.82
C ASN A 250 26.72 -10.52 -6.62
N LEU A 251 26.49 -9.75 -7.70
CA LEU A 251 26.34 -8.30 -7.62
C LEU A 251 24.95 -7.94 -7.10
N THR A 252 24.94 -7.16 -6.04
CA THR A 252 23.76 -6.53 -5.46
C THR A 252 23.30 -5.35 -6.32
N GLU A 253 22.09 -4.88 -6.07
CA GLU A 253 21.56 -3.68 -6.73
C GLU A 253 22.47 -2.45 -6.52
N ASN A 254 23.08 -2.30 -5.34
CA ASN A 254 23.97 -1.18 -5.03
C ASN A 254 25.30 -1.25 -5.79
N ASP A 255 25.82 -2.45 -6.05
CA ASP A 255 27.02 -2.59 -6.89
C ASP A 255 26.68 -2.20 -8.34
N TRP A 256 25.52 -2.62 -8.85
CA TRP A 256 25.03 -2.21 -10.16
C TRP A 256 24.84 -0.70 -10.25
N LYS A 257 24.26 -0.06 -9.23
CA LYS A 257 24.15 1.41 -9.16
C LYS A 257 25.51 2.09 -9.31
N THR A 258 26.52 1.60 -8.60
CA THR A 258 27.90 2.11 -8.68
C THR A 258 28.52 1.90 -10.07
N LEU A 259 28.32 0.72 -10.67
CA LEU A 259 28.78 0.40 -12.02
C LEU A 259 28.13 1.28 -13.09
N ILE A 260 26.83 1.56 -12.95
CA ILE A 260 26.08 2.40 -13.88
C ILE A 260 26.52 3.86 -13.74
N GLN A 261 26.69 4.37 -12.51
CA GLN A 261 27.25 5.71 -12.27
C GLN A 261 28.63 5.87 -12.90
N TYR A 262 29.49 4.86 -12.73
CA TYR A 262 30.80 4.83 -13.37
C TYR A 262 30.69 4.83 -14.90
N GLY A 263 29.77 4.03 -15.45
CA GLY A 263 29.45 4.02 -16.87
C GLY A 263 28.94 5.37 -17.38
N LYS A 264 28.15 6.10 -16.60
CA LYS A 264 27.65 7.45 -16.96
C LYS A 264 28.77 8.46 -17.03
N ILE A 265 29.53 8.56 -15.95
CA ILE A 265 30.64 9.50 -15.81
C ILE A 265 31.74 9.22 -16.84
N GLY A 266 32.00 7.94 -17.15
CA GLY A 266 32.99 7.52 -18.15
C GLY A 266 32.47 7.50 -19.59
N ASN A 267 31.22 7.91 -19.85
CA ASN A 267 30.56 7.83 -21.16
C ASN A 267 30.56 6.41 -21.78
N LYS A 268 30.32 5.38 -20.96
CA LYS A 268 30.27 3.95 -21.30
C LYS A 268 28.91 3.29 -21.03
N LEU A 269 27.85 4.05 -20.76
CA LEU A 269 26.50 3.48 -20.53
C LEU A 269 26.01 2.62 -21.70
N HIS A 270 26.32 3.02 -22.93
CA HIS A 270 25.95 2.24 -24.12
C HIS A 270 26.62 0.86 -24.14
N GLU A 271 27.93 0.79 -23.86
CA GLU A 271 28.68 -0.47 -23.73
C GLU A 271 28.08 -1.35 -22.62
N LEU A 272 27.78 -0.76 -21.45
CA LEU A 272 27.15 -1.45 -20.32
C LEU A 272 25.76 -1.98 -20.67
N ARG A 273 24.97 -1.25 -21.45
CA ARG A 273 23.63 -1.67 -21.91
C ARG A 273 23.72 -2.89 -22.84
N ILE A 274 24.66 -2.87 -23.78
CA ILE A 274 24.92 -4.00 -24.69
C ILE A 274 25.31 -5.22 -23.86
N PHE A 275 26.24 -5.04 -22.91
CA PHE A 275 26.68 -6.09 -21.99
C PHE A 275 25.52 -6.69 -21.20
N VAL A 276 24.72 -5.88 -20.51
CA VAL A 276 23.57 -6.34 -19.71
C VAL A 276 22.55 -7.09 -20.58
N SER A 277 22.29 -6.61 -21.80
CA SER A 277 21.37 -7.28 -22.73
C SER A 277 21.92 -8.64 -23.18
N HIS A 278 23.22 -8.74 -23.41
CA HIS A 278 23.88 -10.01 -23.73
C HIS A 278 23.77 -11.00 -22.56
N MET A 279 24.11 -10.56 -21.34
CA MET A 279 24.08 -11.40 -20.15
C MET A 279 22.66 -11.85 -19.79
N LYS A 280 21.65 -10.98 -19.95
CA LYS A 280 20.23 -11.32 -19.81
C LYS A 280 19.84 -12.47 -20.74
N ASN A 281 20.17 -12.37 -22.02
CA ASN A 281 19.83 -13.40 -23.00
C ASN A 281 20.53 -14.72 -22.69
N GLN A 282 21.83 -14.68 -22.37
CA GLN A 282 22.60 -15.88 -22.01
C GLN A 282 22.04 -16.56 -20.75
N SER A 283 21.70 -15.77 -19.72
CA SER A 283 21.09 -16.25 -18.46
C SER A 283 19.74 -16.92 -18.70
N ILE A 284 18.89 -16.30 -19.51
CA ILE A 284 17.56 -16.83 -19.87
C ILE A 284 17.70 -18.15 -20.65
N GLU A 285 18.63 -18.26 -21.59
CA GLU A 285 18.83 -19.49 -22.36
C GLU A 285 19.32 -20.65 -21.48
N ILE A 286 20.28 -20.40 -20.57
CA ILE A 286 20.75 -21.42 -19.62
C ILE A 286 19.61 -21.90 -18.72
N ASP A 287 18.78 -21.00 -18.20
CA ASP A 287 17.65 -21.38 -17.36
C ASP A 287 16.58 -22.12 -18.16
N LYS A 288 16.31 -21.74 -19.41
CA LYS A 288 15.41 -22.49 -20.30
C LYS A 288 15.90 -23.92 -20.50
N GLU A 289 17.18 -24.14 -20.76
CA GLU A 289 17.74 -25.49 -20.94
C GLU A 289 17.61 -26.33 -19.66
N LYS A 290 17.91 -25.75 -18.49
CA LYS A 290 17.72 -26.43 -17.19
C LYS A 290 16.25 -26.79 -16.94
N LEU A 291 15.34 -25.84 -17.18
CA LEU A 291 13.90 -26.06 -17.00
C LEU A 291 13.36 -27.11 -17.97
N LYS A 292 13.89 -27.16 -19.20
CA LYS A 292 13.56 -28.19 -20.19
C LYS A 292 13.96 -29.59 -19.73
N LEU A 293 15.12 -29.73 -19.08
CA LEU A 293 15.59 -31.02 -18.53
C LEU A 293 14.74 -31.50 -17.35
N ASN A 294 14.19 -30.57 -16.56
CA ASN A 294 13.40 -30.86 -15.37
C ASN A 294 11.90 -31.07 -15.67
N PHE A 295 11.43 -30.74 -16.87
CA PHE A 295 10.04 -30.92 -17.26
C PHE A 295 9.81 -32.31 -17.87
N ASN A 296 8.85 -33.06 -17.32
CA ASN A 296 8.58 -34.42 -17.78
C ASN A 296 7.71 -34.41 -19.05
N PHE A 297 8.36 -34.52 -20.21
CA PHE A 297 7.66 -34.67 -21.50
C PHE A 297 7.28 -36.14 -21.75
N LYS A 298 6.01 -36.48 -21.54
CA LYS A 298 5.43 -37.79 -21.82
C LYS A 298 4.83 -37.85 -23.22
N TYR A 299 3.92 -36.94 -23.56
CA TYR A 299 3.15 -37.02 -24.81
C TYR A 299 3.88 -36.34 -25.99
N LEU A 300 4.68 -35.31 -25.71
CA LEU A 300 5.55 -34.65 -26.69
C LEU A 300 6.60 -35.62 -27.26
N LYS A 301 7.25 -36.42 -26.42
CA LYS A 301 8.20 -37.46 -26.89
C LYS A 301 7.51 -38.52 -27.74
N GLN A 302 6.34 -38.99 -27.31
CA GLN A 302 5.54 -39.96 -28.07
C GLN A 302 5.08 -39.40 -29.42
N ARG A 303 4.68 -38.12 -29.46
CA ARG A 303 4.31 -37.41 -30.70
C ARG A 303 5.47 -37.36 -31.67
N ASP A 304 6.64 -36.94 -31.22
CA ASP A 304 7.82 -36.78 -32.08
C ASP A 304 8.33 -38.14 -32.60
N GLU A 305 8.23 -39.20 -31.79
CA GLU A 305 8.52 -40.58 -32.21
C GLU A 305 7.54 -41.09 -33.29
N ILE A 306 6.24 -40.88 -33.10
CA ILE A 306 5.21 -41.22 -34.10
C ILE A 306 5.42 -40.44 -35.40
N ILE A 307 5.72 -39.14 -35.32
CA ILE A 307 6.03 -38.30 -36.49
C ILE A 307 7.27 -38.83 -37.20
N SER A 308 8.34 -39.18 -36.47
CA SER A 308 9.55 -39.76 -37.05
C SER A 308 9.27 -41.06 -37.81
N ASN A 309 8.43 -41.94 -37.25
CA ASN A 309 8.03 -43.19 -37.89
C ASN A 309 7.16 -42.97 -39.14
N ILE A 310 6.23 -42.00 -39.10
CA ILE A 310 5.45 -41.58 -40.28
C ILE A 310 6.37 -41.08 -41.40
N VAL A 311 7.38 -40.25 -41.05
CA VAL A 311 8.34 -39.71 -42.01
C VAL A 311 9.20 -40.82 -42.62
N LYS A 312 9.74 -41.75 -41.81
CA LYS A 312 10.51 -42.90 -42.29
C LYS A 312 9.69 -43.79 -43.24
N LEU A 313 8.44 -44.09 -42.91
CA LEU A 313 7.56 -44.89 -43.77
C LEU A 313 7.28 -44.22 -45.12
N LYS A 314 7.11 -42.89 -45.13
CA LYS A 314 6.92 -42.12 -46.36
C LYS A 314 8.18 -42.04 -47.22
N LEU A 315 9.36 -41.91 -46.61
CA LEU A 315 10.64 -41.80 -47.32
C LEU A 315 11.11 -43.14 -47.91
N ASN A 316 10.73 -44.27 -47.30
CA ASN A 316 11.13 -45.60 -47.76
C ASN A 316 10.31 -46.14 -48.94
N GLU A 317 9.34 -45.39 -49.48
CA GLU A 317 8.42 -45.82 -50.57
C GLU A 317 7.67 -47.14 -50.31
N ILE A 318 7.59 -47.59 -49.05
CA ILE A 318 6.86 -48.79 -48.67
C ILE A 318 5.37 -48.43 -48.59
N ASN A 319 4.58 -48.99 -49.52
CA ASN A 319 3.11 -48.84 -49.59
C ASN A 319 2.36 -49.57 -48.45
N ASN A 320 2.81 -49.46 -47.20
CA ASN A 320 2.10 -50.01 -46.04
C ASN A 320 1.05 -49.00 -45.53
N SER A 321 -0.03 -48.84 -46.32
CA SER A 321 -1.11 -47.89 -46.05
C SER A 321 -1.81 -48.14 -44.70
N ILE A 322 -1.80 -49.39 -44.23
CA ILE A 322 -2.40 -49.80 -42.96
C ILE A 322 -1.59 -49.28 -41.78
N GLU A 323 -0.28 -49.51 -41.78
CA GLU A 323 0.63 -49.08 -40.70
C GLU A 323 0.75 -47.54 -40.63
N LEU A 324 0.77 -46.87 -41.78
CA LEU A 324 0.73 -45.41 -41.85
C LEU A 324 -0.57 -44.83 -41.24
N ASN A 325 -1.71 -45.48 -41.49
CA ASN A 325 -2.99 -45.06 -40.92
C ASN A 325 -3.07 -45.32 -39.41
N GLN A 326 -2.45 -46.39 -38.92
CA GLN A 326 -2.34 -46.66 -37.48
C GLN A 326 -1.53 -45.57 -36.76
N TYR A 327 -0.36 -45.19 -37.28
CA TYR A 327 0.43 -44.09 -36.70
C TYR A 327 -0.30 -42.74 -36.77
N ARG A 328 -1.08 -42.47 -37.83
CA ARG A 328 -1.92 -41.26 -37.91
C ARG A 328 -3.03 -41.24 -36.86
N GLN A 329 -3.69 -42.37 -36.63
CA GLN A 329 -4.70 -42.48 -35.58
C GLN A 329 -4.07 -42.30 -34.19
N GLN A 330 -2.92 -42.92 -33.92
CA GLN A 330 -2.18 -42.72 -32.67
C GLN A 330 -1.77 -41.26 -32.48
N LEU A 331 -1.26 -40.59 -33.54
CA LEU A 331 -0.93 -39.17 -33.52
C LEU A 331 -2.15 -38.30 -33.19
N HIS A 332 -3.30 -38.61 -33.79
CA HIS A 332 -4.55 -37.89 -33.51
C HIS A 332 -4.99 -38.06 -32.04
N HIS A 333 -4.83 -39.26 -31.46
CA HIS A 333 -5.18 -39.52 -30.07
C HIS A 333 -4.29 -38.79 -29.05
N ILE A 334 -3.02 -38.53 -29.37
CA ILE A 334 -2.09 -37.88 -28.45
C ILE A 334 -1.82 -36.40 -28.76
N SER A 335 -2.21 -35.91 -29.93
CA SER A 335 -1.96 -34.53 -30.39
C SER A 335 -2.46 -33.48 -29.39
N ASP A 336 -3.69 -33.65 -28.89
CA ASP A 336 -4.27 -32.67 -27.97
C ASP A 336 -3.60 -32.71 -26.59
N GLN A 337 -3.19 -33.90 -26.14
CA GLN A 337 -2.42 -34.06 -24.89
C GLN A 337 -1.02 -33.47 -25.01
N ALA A 338 -0.34 -33.64 -26.15
CA ALA A 338 0.96 -33.02 -26.42
C ALA A 338 0.85 -31.49 -26.51
N LYS A 339 -0.24 -30.94 -27.06
CA LYS A 339 -0.51 -29.48 -27.05
C LYS A 339 -0.75 -28.95 -25.64
N ILE A 340 -1.53 -29.66 -24.83
CA ILE A 340 -1.75 -29.29 -23.41
C ILE A 340 -0.41 -29.29 -22.66
N GLU A 341 0.41 -30.33 -22.86
CA GLU A 341 1.74 -30.43 -22.26
C GLU A 341 2.69 -29.32 -22.71
N GLU A 342 2.60 -28.88 -23.98
CA GLU A 342 3.36 -27.74 -24.51
C GLU A 342 2.92 -26.40 -23.88
N ILE A 343 1.61 -26.22 -23.67
CA ILE A 343 1.05 -25.06 -22.96
C ILE A 343 1.48 -25.07 -21.49
N GLU A 344 1.45 -26.23 -20.83
CA GLU A 344 1.90 -26.40 -19.45
C GLU A 344 3.41 -26.13 -19.30
N TYR A 345 4.22 -26.59 -20.26
CA TYR A 345 5.64 -26.29 -20.31
C TYR A 345 5.89 -24.78 -20.49
N LEU A 346 5.16 -24.10 -21.38
CA LEU A 346 5.28 -22.65 -21.55
C LEU A 346 4.86 -21.87 -20.30
N LYS A 347 3.81 -22.32 -19.60
CA LYS A 347 3.41 -21.76 -18.30
C LYS A 347 4.48 -22.00 -17.25
N TYR A 348 5.02 -23.21 -17.17
CA TYR A 348 6.12 -23.59 -16.27
C TYR A 348 7.37 -22.75 -16.52
N ILE A 349 7.78 -22.57 -17.78
CA ILE A 349 8.91 -21.70 -18.13
C ILE A 349 8.64 -20.26 -17.72
N ASN A 350 7.48 -19.70 -18.06
CA ASN A 350 7.19 -18.29 -17.78
C ASN A 350 7.13 -18.01 -16.27
N LEU A 351 6.60 -18.95 -15.47
CA LEU A 351 6.59 -18.85 -14.01
C LEU A 351 8.01 -18.88 -13.43
N ASN A 352 8.87 -19.78 -13.92
CA ASN A 352 10.22 -19.96 -13.38
C ASN A 352 11.23 -18.91 -13.89
N LEU A 353 11.08 -18.41 -15.12
CA LEU A 353 11.93 -17.35 -15.68
C LEU A 353 11.56 -15.95 -15.20
N HIS A 354 10.39 -15.75 -14.59
CA HIS A 354 9.93 -14.43 -14.17
C HIS A 354 10.94 -13.73 -13.25
N LYS A 355 11.52 -14.44 -12.28
CA LYS A 355 12.50 -13.87 -11.34
C LYS A 355 13.76 -13.39 -12.06
N ASN A 356 14.27 -14.19 -13.01
CA ASN A 356 15.46 -13.85 -13.78
C ASN A 356 15.18 -12.66 -14.73
N ARG A 357 14.04 -12.67 -15.43
CA ARG A 357 13.59 -11.52 -16.26
C ARG A 357 13.44 -10.25 -15.43
N GLN A 358 12.84 -10.35 -14.24
CA GLN A 358 12.65 -9.21 -13.35
C GLN A 358 13.98 -8.63 -12.88
N TYR A 359 14.94 -9.48 -12.48
CA TYR A 359 16.29 -9.03 -12.10
C TYR A 359 16.96 -8.20 -13.22
N TRP A 360 17.00 -8.72 -14.44
CA TRP A 360 17.63 -8.01 -15.56
C TRP A 360 16.85 -6.80 -16.04
N ASN A 361 15.51 -6.85 -16.01
CA ASN A 361 14.68 -5.69 -16.32
C ASN A 361 14.94 -4.55 -15.33
N ASN A 362 15.08 -4.87 -14.04
CA ASN A 362 15.44 -3.88 -13.02
C ASN A 362 16.79 -3.21 -13.36
N ILE A 363 17.82 -3.97 -13.72
CA ILE A 363 19.13 -3.41 -14.11
C ILE A 363 19.03 -2.57 -15.39
N GLN A 364 18.29 -3.03 -16.41
CA GLN A 364 18.05 -2.25 -17.62
C GLN A 364 17.32 -0.94 -17.32
N ASN A 365 16.36 -0.96 -16.41
CA ASN A 365 15.66 0.24 -15.94
C ASN A 365 16.64 1.18 -15.23
N LEU A 366 17.49 0.70 -14.32
CA LEU A 366 18.52 1.53 -13.67
C LEU A 366 19.47 2.20 -14.68
N ILE A 367 19.87 1.50 -15.75
CA ILE A 367 20.68 2.08 -16.84
C ILE A 367 19.90 3.19 -17.55
N HIS A 368 18.66 2.90 -17.94
CA HIS A 368 17.81 3.84 -18.63
C HIS A 368 17.54 5.11 -17.81
N GLU A 369 17.32 4.95 -16.51
CA GLU A 369 17.15 6.06 -15.56
C GLU A 369 18.36 7.00 -15.55
N GLN A 370 19.58 6.45 -15.62
CA GLN A 370 20.81 7.24 -15.62
C GLN A 370 21.11 7.94 -16.95
N GLU A 371 20.66 7.37 -18.07
CA GLU A 371 20.83 7.98 -19.40
C GLU A 371 19.97 9.22 -19.61
N ILE A 372 18.78 9.26 -19.00
CA ILE A 372 17.87 10.40 -19.07
C ILE A 372 18.20 11.45 -18.01
N GLY A 373 18.62 11.00 -16.82
CA GLY A 373 18.93 11.90 -15.70
C GLY A 373 20.09 12.84 -15.99
N SER A 374 20.03 14.04 -15.43
CA SER A 374 21.15 15.00 -15.46
C SER A 374 22.19 14.60 -14.41
N TYR A 375 23.06 15.54 -14.02
CA TYR A 375 23.92 15.38 -12.85
C TYR A 375 23.26 16.06 -11.64
N SER A 376 22.03 15.68 -11.28
CA SER A 376 21.39 16.11 -10.03
C SER A 376 21.70 15.17 -8.87
N ILE A 377 21.61 15.63 -7.62
CA ILE A 377 21.82 14.76 -6.45
C ILE A 377 20.83 13.58 -6.44
N ASN A 378 19.59 13.80 -6.85
CA ASN A 378 18.56 12.76 -6.94
C ASN A 378 18.95 11.65 -7.94
N ASP A 379 19.58 12.03 -9.05
CA ASP A 379 20.09 11.07 -10.03
C ASP A 379 21.24 10.25 -9.42
N PHE A 380 22.00 10.81 -8.47
CA PHE A 380 23.11 10.12 -7.81
C PHE A 380 22.71 9.32 -6.56
N THR A 381 21.59 9.64 -5.90
CA THR A 381 21.11 8.96 -4.68
C THR A 381 20.03 7.91 -4.94
N PHE A 382 19.49 7.78 -6.16
CA PHE A 382 18.42 6.83 -6.52
C PHE A 382 17.14 6.93 -5.65
N SER A 383 16.92 8.07 -4.96
CA SER A 383 15.67 8.37 -4.26
C SER A 383 14.56 8.65 -5.28
N SER A 384 13.78 7.60 -5.56
CA SER A 384 12.85 7.49 -6.68
C SER A 384 11.65 8.45 -6.58
N ASN A 385 11.59 9.42 -7.49
CA ASN A 385 10.31 9.92 -8.00
C ASN A 385 10.42 9.96 -9.53
N ARG A 386 9.69 9.06 -10.22
CA ARG A 386 9.81 8.86 -11.68
C ARG A 386 9.55 10.15 -12.45
N ALA A 387 8.61 10.97 -11.99
CA ALA A 387 8.35 12.29 -12.58
C ALA A 387 9.47 13.31 -12.37
N ASN A 388 10.25 13.24 -11.29
CA ASN A 388 11.39 14.16 -11.09
C ASN A 388 12.51 13.94 -12.12
N ARG A 389 12.49 12.80 -12.82
CA ARG A 389 13.48 12.41 -13.84
C ARG A 389 13.02 12.64 -15.28
N ALA A 390 11.79 13.10 -15.48
CA ALA A 390 11.25 13.34 -16.82
C ALA A 390 11.95 14.53 -17.49
N LYS A 391 12.18 14.43 -18.81
CA LYS A 391 12.79 15.51 -19.60
C LYS A 391 12.00 16.80 -19.39
N LEU A 392 12.69 17.86 -19.01
CA LEU A 392 12.08 19.19 -18.93
C LEU A 392 11.84 19.72 -20.35
N LEU A 393 10.67 20.33 -20.53
CA LEU A 393 10.34 21.09 -21.72
C LEU A 393 11.23 22.34 -21.72
N THR A 394 12.31 22.33 -22.51
CA THR A 394 13.17 23.51 -22.72
C THR A 394 12.39 24.53 -23.51
N ILE A 395 12.01 25.62 -22.86
CA ILE A 395 11.30 26.74 -23.48
C ILE A 395 12.32 27.51 -24.33
N ASN A 396 12.55 27.06 -25.57
CA ASN A 396 13.02 27.96 -26.60
C ASN A 396 11.75 28.64 -27.13
N ASP A 397 11.55 29.90 -26.76
CA ASP A 397 10.31 30.67 -26.93
C ASP A 397 9.82 30.80 -28.39
N ASP A 398 10.66 30.47 -29.39
CA ASP A 398 10.32 30.61 -30.80
C ASP A 398 9.31 29.55 -31.29
N GLU A 399 9.45 28.26 -30.95
CA GLU A 399 8.54 27.21 -31.46
C GLU A 399 7.10 27.35 -30.92
N TYR A 400 6.94 27.82 -29.69
CA TYR A 400 5.63 27.90 -29.05
C TYR A 400 4.79 29.07 -29.60
N SER A 401 5.43 30.21 -29.86
CA SER A 401 4.77 31.40 -30.42
C SER A 401 4.32 31.20 -31.88
N ASP A 402 5.00 30.32 -32.62
CA ASP A 402 4.62 29.93 -33.98
C ASP A 402 3.44 28.95 -33.99
N ILE A 403 3.42 27.96 -33.08
CA ILE A 403 2.36 26.95 -33.05
C ILE A 403 0.97 27.55 -32.73
N ILE A 404 0.90 28.54 -31.84
CA ILE A 404 -0.39 29.17 -31.49
C ILE A 404 -1.03 29.93 -32.68
N ASN A 405 -0.25 30.32 -33.69
CA ASN A 405 -0.75 30.96 -34.92
C ASN A 405 -1.39 29.98 -35.90
N ILE A 406 -1.16 28.68 -35.71
CA ILE A 406 -1.54 27.61 -36.65
C ILE A 406 -2.60 26.70 -35.99
N LEU A 407 -3.32 27.21 -34.99
CA LEU A 407 -4.43 26.49 -34.38
C LEU A 407 -5.63 26.45 -35.32
N ASP A 408 -6.14 25.25 -35.55
CA ASP A 408 -7.28 25.02 -36.41
C ASP A 408 -8.52 24.70 -35.57
N HIS A 409 -9.55 25.54 -35.70
CA HIS A 409 -10.81 25.40 -34.95
C HIS A 409 -11.97 24.88 -35.80
N THR A 410 -11.69 24.30 -36.97
CA THR A 410 -12.71 23.69 -37.82
C THR A 410 -13.43 22.54 -37.10
N ASN A 411 -14.74 22.41 -37.35
CA ASN A 411 -15.60 21.36 -36.81
C ASN A 411 -15.64 21.27 -35.28
N VAL A 412 -15.30 22.35 -34.57
CA VAL A 412 -15.41 22.43 -33.10
C VAL A 412 -16.80 22.96 -32.72
N PRO A 413 -17.44 22.44 -31.66
CA PRO A 413 -18.66 23.03 -31.11
C PRO A 413 -18.52 24.52 -30.83
N LEU A 414 -19.54 25.29 -31.16
CA LEU A 414 -19.56 26.75 -30.96
C LEU A 414 -20.25 27.13 -29.66
N PHE A 415 -19.85 28.26 -29.09
CA PHE A 415 -20.54 28.90 -27.98
C PHE A 415 -20.46 30.42 -28.07
N GLN A 416 -21.35 31.10 -27.34
CA GLN A 416 -21.38 32.57 -27.28
C GLN A 416 -20.16 33.10 -26.51
N CYS A 417 -19.23 33.74 -27.21
CA CYS A 417 -18.04 34.34 -26.59
C CYS A 417 -18.36 35.68 -25.93
N ALA A 418 -17.87 35.89 -24.70
CA ALA A 418 -18.05 37.14 -23.96
C ALA A 418 -17.13 38.29 -24.44
N ILE A 419 -16.14 38.01 -25.31
CA ILE A 419 -15.23 39.03 -25.85
C ILE A 419 -15.73 39.54 -27.21
N CYS A 420 -15.83 38.65 -28.21
CA CYS A 420 -16.29 39.07 -29.54
C CYS A 420 -17.82 39.17 -29.64
N MET A 421 -18.58 38.68 -28.65
CA MET A 421 -20.05 38.67 -28.64
C MET A 421 -20.68 37.87 -29.81
N GLU A 422 -19.90 37.00 -30.43
CA GLU A 422 -20.31 36.10 -31.52
C GLU A 422 -20.18 34.62 -31.10
N GLN A 423 -20.72 33.73 -31.93
CA GLN A 423 -20.52 32.29 -31.79
C GLN A 423 -19.08 31.95 -32.21
N GLY A 424 -18.28 31.48 -31.26
CA GLY A 424 -16.89 31.11 -31.49
C GLY A 424 -16.59 29.68 -31.02
N PRO A 425 -15.46 29.09 -31.46
CA PRO A 425 -15.10 27.72 -31.16
C PRO A 425 -14.80 27.55 -29.68
N PHE A 426 -15.33 26.48 -29.10
CA PHE A 426 -15.08 26.13 -27.71
C PHE A 426 -13.62 25.71 -27.49
N VAL A 427 -13.04 26.14 -26.37
CA VAL A 427 -11.72 25.74 -25.87
C VAL A 427 -11.80 25.39 -24.39
N LEU A 428 -11.02 24.41 -23.95
CA LEU A 428 -11.00 24.00 -22.54
C LEU A 428 -9.95 24.82 -21.79
N TRP A 429 -10.37 25.61 -20.79
CA TRP A 429 -9.46 26.40 -19.97
C TRP A 429 -9.01 25.64 -18.73
N LEU A 430 -7.72 25.73 -18.42
CA LEU A 430 -7.09 24.98 -17.33
C LEU A 430 -6.33 25.89 -16.37
N LYS A 431 -6.31 25.51 -15.09
CA LYS A 431 -5.43 26.08 -14.06
C LYS A 431 -4.49 25.02 -13.50
N ILE A 432 -3.37 25.47 -12.92
CA ILE A 432 -2.39 24.59 -12.28
C ILE A 432 -3.05 23.90 -11.07
N PRO A 433 -2.90 22.57 -10.91
CA PRO A 433 -3.42 21.87 -9.74
C PRO A 433 -2.74 22.39 -8.46
N ASN A 434 -3.48 22.38 -7.34
CA ASN A 434 -2.94 22.83 -6.06
C ASN A 434 -1.73 22.00 -5.60
N ASN A 435 -1.67 20.72 -6.02
CA ASN A 435 -0.58 19.81 -5.73
C ASN A 435 -0.16 19.07 -6.99
N LEU A 436 1.04 19.35 -7.50
CA LEU A 436 1.59 18.64 -8.68
C LEU A 436 1.85 17.15 -8.41
N ASN A 437 1.93 16.69 -7.16
CA ASN A 437 2.05 15.25 -6.87
C ASN A 437 0.77 14.48 -7.25
N ASP A 438 -0.36 15.16 -7.36
CA ASP A 438 -1.63 14.54 -7.78
C ASP A 438 -1.63 14.10 -9.26
N THR A 439 -0.69 14.62 -10.06
CA THR A 439 -0.52 14.30 -11.49
C THR A 439 0.78 13.55 -11.80
N THR A 440 1.74 13.57 -10.87
CA THR A 440 3.12 13.12 -11.08
C THR A 440 3.57 11.95 -10.20
N ASN A 441 2.72 11.45 -9.30
CA ASN A 441 3.05 10.26 -8.52
C ASN A 441 3.05 8.98 -9.38
N ASP A 442 3.81 7.97 -8.95
CA ASP A 442 3.98 6.71 -9.70
C ASP A 442 2.66 5.97 -9.96
N PHE A 443 1.68 6.08 -9.06
CA PHE A 443 0.38 5.44 -9.24
C PHE A 443 -0.38 6.06 -10.43
N ILE A 444 -0.42 7.39 -10.52
CA ILE A 444 -1.06 8.12 -11.62
C ILE A 444 -0.30 7.95 -12.94
N ILE A 445 1.03 7.83 -12.89
CA ILE A 445 1.83 7.51 -14.08
C ILE A 445 1.47 6.11 -14.63
N ASN A 446 1.34 5.12 -13.74
CA ASN A 446 1.02 3.75 -14.14
C ASN A 446 -0.46 3.56 -14.54
N PHE A 447 -1.36 4.33 -13.92
CA PHE A 447 -2.81 4.23 -14.11
C PHE A 447 -3.45 5.61 -14.36
N PRO A 448 -3.12 6.28 -15.47
CA PRO A 448 -3.57 7.65 -15.73
C PRO A 448 -5.07 7.76 -15.96
N LEU A 449 -5.71 6.66 -16.34
CA LEU A 449 -7.16 6.57 -16.46
C LEU A 449 -7.85 6.31 -15.12
N GLU A 450 -7.15 6.20 -14.00
CA GLU A 450 -7.81 6.11 -12.69
C GLU A 450 -8.45 7.45 -12.31
N GLY A 451 -7.80 8.56 -12.69
CA GLY A 451 -8.21 9.89 -12.32
C GLY A 451 -7.85 10.25 -10.89
N ASN A 452 -8.12 11.50 -10.52
CA ASN A 452 -7.97 12.00 -9.16
C ASN A 452 -8.98 13.14 -8.95
N GLU A 453 -9.83 13.01 -7.93
CA GLU A 453 -10.91 13.97 -7.64
C GLU A 453 -10.37 15.41 -7.43
N ASN A 454 -9.14 15.55 -6.91
CA ASN A 454 -8.50 16.84 -6.71
C ASN A 454 -8.23 17.59 -8.04
N LEU A 455 -8.12 16.85 -9.14
CA LEU A 455 -7.81 17.41 -10.46
C LEU A 455 -9.04 17.90 -11.22
N ILE A 456 -10.26 17.58 -10.76
CA ILE A 456 -11.51 18.05 -11.38
C ILE A 456 -11.55 19.59 -11.40
N ASN A 457 -11.00 20.21 -10.35
CA ASN A 457 -10.93 21.66 -10.20
C ASN A 457 -9.91 22.34 -11.14
N CYS A 458 -9.11 21.57 -11.90
CA CYS A 458 -8.19 22.12 -12.89
C CYS A 458 -8.94 22.75 -14.08
N ILE A 459 -10.14 22.28 -14.41
CA ILE A 459 -10.96 22.89 -15.47
C ILE A 459 -11.66 24.12 -14.90
N VAL A 460 -11.43 25.28 -15.53
CA VAL A 460 -12.03 26.56 -15.13
C VAL A 460 -13.02 27.05 -16.17
N SER A 461 -14.09 27.71 -15.71
CA SER A 461 -15.07 28.30 -16.63
C SER A 461 -14.53 29.63 -17.13
N ASN A 462 -14.43 29.80 -18.46
CA ASN A 462 -14.02 31.06 -19.05
C ASN A 462 -14.71 31.25 -20.42
N PRO A 463 -15.61 32.25 -20.57
CA PRO A 463 -16.40 32.46 -21.78
C PRO A 463 -15.61 33.09 -22.94
N VAL A 464 -14.39 32.62 -23.19
CA VAL A 464 -13.48 33.12 -24.23
C VAL A 464 -13.26 32.03 -25.27
N CYS A 465 -13.64 32.30 -26.52
CA CYS A 465 -13.53 31.33 -27.60
C CYS A 465 -12.10 31.19 -28.12
N GLY A 466 -11.83 30.12 -28.88
CA GLY A 466 -10.50 29.84 -29.43
C GLY A 466 -9.93 30.98 -30.27
N PHE A 467 -10.76 31.68 -31.04
CA PHE A 467 -10.32 32.85 -31.82
C PHE A 467 -9.87 34.03 -30.95
N CYS A 468 -10.50 34.23 -29.79
CA CYS A 468 -10.14 35.30 -28.87
C CYS A 468 -9.08 34.88 -27.84
N ALA A 469 -8.84 33.58 -27.65
CA ALA A 469 -8.03 33.04 -26.55
C ALA A 469 -6.59 33.56 -26.57
N LYS A 470 -5.95 33.64 -27.74
CA LYS A 470 -4.58 34.16 -27.87
C LYS A 470 -4.49 35.63 -27.46
N SER A 471 -5.34 36.48 -28.06
CA SER A 471 -5.36 37.92 -27.77
C SER A 471 -5.70 38.18 -26.29
N TYR A 472 -6.59 37.37 -25.72
CA TYR A 472 -6.92 37.41 -24.30
C TYR A 472 -5.71 37.12 -23.42
N ILE A 473 -4.99 36.02 -23.67
CA ILE A 473 -3.78 35.66 -22.92
C ILE A 473 -2.74 36.80 -22.96
N ASN A 474 -2.46 37.32 -24.15
CA ASN A 474 -1.49 38.41 -24.33
C ASN A 474 -1.91 39.67 -23.56
N ALA A 475 -3.19 40.05 -23.61
CA ALA A 475 -3.69 41.23 -22.91
C ALA A 475 -3.67 41.07 -21.39
N THR A 476 -3.96 39.88 -20.87
CA THR A 476 -4.03 39.65 -19.42
C THR A 476 -2.64 39.50 -18.79
N ILE A 477 -1.73 38.76 -19.44
CA ILE A 477 -0.35 38.58 -18.93
C ILE A 477 0.38 39.92 -18.86
N ASN A 478 0.31 40.74 -19.92
CA ASN A 478 0.98 42.04 -19.96
C ASN A 478 0.54 43.01 -18.86
N ASN A 479 -0.69 42.87 -18.35
CA ASN A 479 -1.25 43.78 -17.36
C ASN A 479 -1.12 43.30 -15.92
N SER A 480 -0.96 41.98 -15.68
CA SER A 480 -1.10 41.41 -14.33
C SER A 480 -0.08 40.33 -13.96
N ASN A 481 0.88 39.99 -14.84
CA ASN A 481 1.86 38.90 -14.67
C ASN A 481 1.25 37.51 -14.40
N GLN A 482 -0.08 37.37 -14.42
CA GLN A 482 -0.80 36.13 -14.17
C GLN A 482 -2.01 36.06 -15.09
N LEU A 483 -2.27 34.89 -15.68
CA LEU A 483 -3.50 34.69 -16.46
C LEU A 483 -4.68 34.48 -15.49
N ILE A 484 -5.71 35.29 -15.63
CA ILE A 484 -6.98 35.18 -14.89
C ILE A 484 -8.13 34.97 -15.88
N THR A 485 -9.21 34.31 -15.45
CA THR A 485 -10.46 34.19 -16.24
C THR A 485 -11.26 35.50 -16.19
N LEU A 486 -12.31 35.63 -17.02
CA LEU A 486 -13.23 36.76 -16.96
C LEU A 486 -13.97 36.85 -15.61
N TYR A 487 -14.05 35.73 -14.88
CA TYR A 487 -14.60 35.66 -13.53
C TYR A 487 -13.54 35.90 -12.43
N ARG A 488 -12.32 36.32 -12.81
CA ARG A 488 -11.18 36.58 -11.91
C ARG A 488 -10.68 35.35 -11.16
N GLU A 489 -10.89 34.16 -11.72
CA GLU A 489 -10.26 32.93 -11.21
C GLU A 489 -8.86 32.77 -11.82
N SER A 490 -7.93 32.16 -11.08
CA SER A 490 -6.60 31.85 -11.61
C SER A 490 -6.70 30.84 -12.76
N CYS A 491 -5.97 31.11 -13.84
CA CYS A 491 -5.93 30.29 -15.05
C CYS A 491 -4.47 30.19 -15.51
N ALA A 492 -4.14 29.15 -16.29
CA ALA A 492 -2.79 28.92 -16.78
C ALA A 492 -2.72 28.75 -18.30
N GLY A 493 -3.81 28.32 -18.95
CA GLY A 493 -3.86 28.23 -20.40
C GLY A 493 -5.16 27.63 -20.91
N PHE A 494 -5.21 27.34 -22.22
CA PHE A 494 -6.33 26.67 -22.86
C PHE A 494 -5.87 25.50 -23.73
N ILE A 495 -6.80 24.58 -23.99
CA ILE A 495 -6.62 23.42 -24.86
C ILE A 495 -7.63 23.52 -26.02
N PRO A 496 -7.18 23.50 -27.29
CA PRO A 496 -8.08 23.38 -28.44
C PRO A 496 -8.73 21.99 -28.46
N LEU A 497 -9.99 21.89 -28.90
CA LEU A 497 -10.74 20.63 -28.86
C LEU A 497 -10.53 19.74 -30.09
N ASN A 498 -10.22 20.29 -31.26
CA ASN A 498 -10.02 19.51 -32.48
C ASN A 498 -8.61 18.88 -32.48
N TRP A 499 -8.49 17.65 -31.98
CA TRP A 499 -7.22 16.92 -31.91
C TRP A 499 -6.93 16.08 -33.17
N SER A 500 -7.77 16.14 -34.22
CA SER A 500 -7.43 15.54 -35.51
C SER A 500 -6.24 16.22 -36.19
N ILE A 501 -6.02 17.50 -35.89
CA ILE A 501 -4.92 18.32 -36.43
C ILE A 501 -3.67 18.20 -35.55
N GLU A 502 -2.51 17.98 -36.19
CA GLU A 502 -1.24 17.75 -35.48
C GLU A 502 -0.75 18.98 -34.70
N SER A 503 -0.91 20.19 -35.25
CA SER A 503 -0.53 21.44 -34.58
C SER A 503 -1.29 21.62 -33.27
N ASN A 504 -2.60 21.38 -33.28
CA ASN A 504 -3.44 21.43 -32.08
C ASN A 504 -2.99 20.41 -31.01
N ARG A 505 -2.65 19.18 -31.40
CA ARG A 505 -2.15 18.16 -30.46
C ARG A 505 -0.81 18.58 -29.84
N LYS A 506 0.12 19.09 -30.65
CA LYS A 506 1.42 19.59 -30.17
C LYS A 506 1.24 20.75 -29.19
N PHE A 507 0.40 21.73 -29.54
CA PHE A 507 0.05 22.83 -28.65
C PHE A 507 -0.54 22.35 -27.33
N ALA A 508 -1.56 21.48 -27.41
CA ALA A 508 -2.23 20.93 -26.24
C ALA A 508 -1.25 20.18 -25.32
N ASN A 509 -0.36 19.36 -25.87
CA ASN A 509 0.64 18.65 -25.08
C ASN A 509 1.59 19.59 -24.35
N ASN A 510 2.07 20.65 -25.01
CA ASN A 510 2.94 21.64 -24.38
C ASN A 510 2.23 22.34 -23.22
N ILE A 511 0.99 22.76 -23.40
CA ILE A 511 0.15 23.32 -22.33
C ILE A 511 -0.03 22.31 -21.18
N LEU A 512 -0.33 21.05 -21.50
CA LEU A 512 -0.53 20.03 -20.47
C LEU A 512 0.74 19.75 -19.67
N TYR A 513 1.91 19.71 -20.31
CA TYR A 513 3.18 19.58 -19.59
C TYR A 513 3.41 20.78 -18.67
N GLN A 514 3.18 22.01 -19.16
CA GLN A 514 3.31 23.21 -18.34
C GLN A 514 2.38 23.17 -17.13
N ILE A 515 1.08 22.92 -17.34
CA ILE A 515 0.05 23.04 -16.31
C ILE A 515 0.05 21.84 -15.36
N LEU A 516 -0.02 20.63 -15.91
CA LEU A 516 -0.26 19.44 -15.09
C LEU A 516 1.04 18.83 -14.55
N THR A 517 2.21 19.17 -15.07
CA THR A 517 3.45 18.49 -14.65
C THR A 517 4.58 19.44 -14.27
N GLY A 518 4.37 20.76 -14.32
CA GLY A 518 5.44 21.73 -14.07
C GLY A 518 6.58 21.63 -15.09
N ASN A 519 6.24 21.54 -16.38
CA ASN A 519 7.16 21.44 -17.52
C ASN A 519 7.83 20.07 -17.74
N LYS A 520 7.35 19.00 -17.12
CA LYS A 520 7.90 17.65 -17.29
C LYS A 520 7.20 16.89 -18.42
N ILE A 521 7.97 16.39 -19.38
CA ILE A 521 7.39 15.63 -20.50
C ILE A 521 7.04 14.22 -20.02
N LEU A 522 5.75 13.98 -19.80
CA LEU A 522 5.22 12.70 -19.31
C LEU A 522 4.20 12.11 -20.29
N HIS A 523 4.44 10.88 -20.74
CA HIS A 523 3.64 10.25 -21.80
C HIS A 523 2.18 9.99 -21.42
N HIS A 524 1.86 9.87 -20.12
CA HIS A 524 0.52 9.57 -19.65
C HIS A 524 -0.43 10.78 -19.62
N ILE A 525 0.07 11.99 -19.87
CA ILE A 525 -0.67 13.23 -19.56
C ILE A 525 -1.97 13.40 -20.34
N GLN A 526 -2.03 12.89 -21.58
CA GLN A 526 -3.22 12.94 -22.42
C GLN A 526 -4.33 12.03 -21.86
N MET A 527 -3.96 10.86 -21.33
CA MET A 527 -4.89 9.95 -20.66
C MET A 527 -5.33 10.51 -19.31
N LEU A 528 -4.42 11.21 -18.60
CA LEU A 528 -4.79 11.91 -17.38
C LEU A 528 -5.81 13.02 -17.67
N LEU A 529 -5.60 13.84 -18.71
CA LEU A 529 -6.60 14.81 -19.16
C LEU A 529 -7.94 14.14 -19.50
N LEU A 530 -7.93 13.00 -20.18
CA LEU A 530 -9.15 12.25 -20.49
C LEU A 530 -9.92 11.86 -19.22
N SER A 531 -9.22 11.41 -18.17
CA SER A 531 -9.86 11.09 -16.88
C SER A 531 -10.49 12.33 -16.22
N ILE A 532 -9.77 13.46 -16.20
CA ILE A 532 -10.26 14.75 -15.66
C ILE A 532 -11.54 15.20 -16.40
N ILE A 533 -11.54 15.16 -17.73
CA ILE A 533 -12.69 15.53 -18.55
C ILE A 533 -13.87 14.61 -18.27
N ASP A 534 -13.62 13.30 -18.22
CA ASP A 534 -14.64 12.29 -17.99
C ASP A 534 -15.31 12.43 -16.62
N ASP A 535 -14.59 12.90 -15.60
CA ASP A 535 -15.11 13.15 -14.25
C ASP A 535 -15.71 14.54 -14.05
N TYR A 536 -15.39 15.50 -14.92
CA TYR A 536 -15.89 16.87 -14.81
C TYR A 536 -17.41 16.94 -14.97
N LYS A 537 -18.06 17.63 -14.03
CA LYS A 537 -19.51 17.89 -13.98
C LYS A 537 -19.72 19.39 -13.81
N SER A 538 -20.07 20.08 -14.91
CA SER A 538 -20.38 21.51 -14.88
C SER A 538 -21.37 21.86 -15.99
N ASN A 539 -22.21 22.87 -15.74
CA ASN A 539 -23.11 23.43 -16.74
C ASN A 539 -22.33 24.13 -17.88
N TRP A 540 -21.12 24.62 -17.59
CA TRP A 540 -20.27 25.31 -18.57
C TRP A 540 -19.75 24.38 -19.66
N PHE A 541 -19.42 23.14 -19.29
CA PHE A 541 -18.91 22.11 -20.19
C PHE A 541 -19.99 21.05 -20.40
N ASN A 542 -20.97 21.40 -21.23
CA ASN A 542 -22.14 20.56 -21.47
C ASN A 542 -21.76 19.18 -22.04
N GLN A 543 -22.69 18.23 -21.97
CA GLN A 543 -22.43 16.85 -22.36
C GLN A 543 -22.04 16.71 -23.84
N GLU A 544 -22.61 17.52 -24.74
CA GLU A 544 -22.30 17.47 -26.17
C GLU A 544 -20.84 17.86 -26.45
N ILE A 545 -20.36 18.96 -25.86
CA ILE A 545 -18.97 19.41 -25.99
C ILE A 545 -18.02 18.40 -25.34
N LYS A 546 -18.41 17.84 -24.19
CA LYS A 546 -17.66 16.79 -23.50
C LYS A 546 -17.51 15.53 -24.36
N ASP A 547 -18.60 15.04 -24.93
CA ASP A 547 -18.60 13.85 -25.79
C ASP A 547 -17.78 14.09 -27.06
N TYR A 548 -17.91 15.27 -27.67
CA TYR A 548 -17.06 15.69 -28.78
C TYR A 548 -15.58 15.63 -28.40
N PHE A 549 -15.19 16.19 -27.24
CA PHE A 549 -13.78 16.25 -26.87
C PHE A 549 -13.22 14.88 -26.47
N ILE A 550 -13.98 14.07 -25.74
CA ILE A 550 -13.63 12.68 -25.43
C ILE A 550 -13.37 11.89 -26.71
N LYS A 551 -14.24 12.04 -27.72
CA LYS A 551 -14.06 11.42 -29.03
C LYS A 551 -12.77 11.88 -29.70
N GLN A 552 -12.50 13.19 -29.73
CA GLN A 552 -11.28 13.75 -30.31
C GLN A 552 -10.02 13.21 -29.63
N ILE A 553 -10.01 13.05 -28.30
CA ILE A 553 -8.88 12.45 -27.58
C ILE A 553 -8.73 10.97 -27.95
N ILE A 554 -9.79 10.18 -27.83
CA ILE A 554 -9.76 8.72 -28.07
C ILE A 554 -9.30 8.36 -29.48
N GLU A 555 -9.72 9.13 -30.48
CA GLU A 555 -9.39 8.87 -31.88
C GLU A 555 -7.96 9.31 -32.26
N ASN A 556 -7.35 10.24 -31.51
CA ASN A 556 -6.12 10.91 -31.97
C ASN A 556 -4.91 10.84 -31.02
N ILE A 557 -5.05 10.29 -29.81
CA ILE A 557 -3.90 10.12 -28.90
C ILE A 557 -3.26 8.74 -29.01
N TYR A 558 -1.98 8.66 -28.65
CA TYR A 558 -1.24 7.40 -28.58
C TYR A 558 -1.12 6.96 -27.12
N THR A 559 -1.25 5.65 -26.90
CA THR A 559 -1.03 4.98 -25.63
C THR A 559 -0.39 3.61 -25.89
N THR A 560 -0.24 2.78 -24.87
CA THR A 560 0.17 1.38 -25.00
C THR A 560 -1.04 0.44 -25.00
N ASP A 561 -0.86 -0.78 -25.49
CA ASP A 561 -1.85 -1.85 -25.41
C ASP A 561 -2.22 -2.27 -23.97
N SER A 562 -1.55 -1.73 -22.95
CA SER A 562 -1.82 -1.97 -21.53
C SER A 562 -2.39 -0.75 -20.78
N PHE A 563 -2.46 0.42 -21.43
CA PHE A 563 -2.73 1.72 -20.80
C PHE A 563 -1.74 2.13 -19.70
N SER A 564 -0.58 1.48 -19.62
CA SER A 564 0.55 1.84 -18.76
C SER A 564 1.76 2.27 -19.59
N GLU A 565 2.91 2.55 -18.95
CA GLU A 565 4.15 2.85 -19.69
C GLU A 565 4.68 1.63 -20.46
N GLU A 566 4.36 0.42 -20.02
CA GLU A 566 4.81 -0.82 -20.64
C GLU A 566 3.85 -1.27 -21.74
N GLY A 567 4.36 -1.64 -22.91
CA GLY A 567 3.55 -2.25 -23.95
C GLY A 567 3.82 -1.72 -25.35
N ILE A 568 3.00 -2.14 -26.30
CA ILE A 568 3.12 -1.75 -27.69
C ILE A 568 2.39 -0.44 -27.90
N ARG A 569 3.11 0.59 -28.34
CA ARG A 569 2.53 1.91 -28.63
C ARG A 569 1.56 1.84 -29.82
N MET A 570 0.35 2.34 -29.63
CA MET A 570 -0.71 2.39 -30.63
C MET A 570 -1.68 3.53 -30.34
N ILE A 571 -2.59 3.81 -31.28
CA ILE A 571 -3.65 4.81 -31.07
C ILE A 571 -4.61 4.29 -29.99
N PHE A 572 -5.10 5.17 -29.12
CA PHE A 572 -5.93 4.82 -27.96
C PHE A 572 -7.16 4.00 -28.32
N ILE A 573 -7.86 4.34 -29.40
CA ILE A 573 -9.01 3.54 -29.88
C ILE A 573 -8.64 2.09 -30.21
N ASN A 574 -7.42 1.83 -30.71
CA ASN A 574 -6.94 0.47 -30.98
C ASN A 574 -6.52 -0.23 -29.68
N ALA A 575 -5.89 0.48 -28.75
CA ALA A 575 -5.57 -0.05 -27.43
C ALA A 575 -6.83 -0.51 -26.67
N LEU A 576 -7.95 0.24 -26.80
CA LEU A 576 -9.24 -0.17 -26.23
C LEU A 576 -9.69 -1.53 -26.76
N LYS A 577 -9.52 -1.79 -28.06
CA LYS A 577 -9.89 -3.06 -28.68
C LYS A 577 -8.96 -4.20 -28.26
N GLU A 578 -7.66 -3.94 -28.14
CA GLU A 578 -6.67 -4.96 -27.79
C GLU A 578 -6.71 -5.34 -26.31
N ILE A 579 -6.93 -4.40 -25.38
CA ILE A 579 -6.96 -4.69 -23.94
C ILE A 579 -8.09 -5.66 -23.57
N ILE A 580 -9.23 -5.63 -24.26
CA ILE A 580 -10.35 -6.55 -24.02
C ILE A 580 -9.95 -8.00 -24.31
N LYS A 581 -9.02 -8.23 -25.26
CA LYS A 581 -8.48 -9.57 -25.56
C LYS A 581 -7.45 -10.02 -24.53
N GLN A 582 -6.94 -9.11 -23.72
CA GLN A 582 -5.90 -9.32 -22.72
C GLN A 582 -6.51 -9.15 -21.32
N GLU A 583 -7.43 -10.05 -20.95
CA GLU A 583 -8.21 -9.98 -19.70
C GLU A 583 -7.32 -9.77 -18.47
N ASP A 584 -6.14 -10.40 -18.42
CA ASP A 584 -5.19 -10.26 -17.32
C ASP A 584 -4.61 -8.84 -17.19
N LYS A 585 -4.30 -8.17 -18.31
CA LYS A 585 -3.86 -6.77 -18.29
C LYS A 585 -5.00 -5.83 -17.94
N LEU A 586 -6.21 -6.11 -18.45
CA LEU A 586 -7.40 -5.33 -18.12
C LEU A 586 -7.72 -5.41 -16.62
N LEU A 587 -7.73 -6.60 -16.03
CA LEU A 587 -8.02 -6.79 -14.61
C LEU A 587 -6.98 -6.14 -13.68
N ARG A 588 -5.74 -5.90 -14.14
CA ARG A 588 -4.73 -5.15 -13.37
C ARG A 588 -5.03 -3.66 -13.25
N GLN A 589 -5.92 -3.11 -14.07
CA GLN A 589 -6.31 -1.72 -13.97
C GLN A 589 -7.09 -1.51 -12.66
N PRO A 590 -6.88 -0.40 -11.92
CA PRO A 590 -7.73 -0.07 -10.80
C PRO A 590 -9.18 0.19 -11.27
N ILE A 591 -10.14 0.07 -10.34
CA ILE A 591 -11.56 -0.10 -10.68
C ILE A 591 -12.12 1.07 -11.51
N ASN A 592 -11.67 2.31 -11.30
CA ASN A 592 -12.17 3.45 -12.06
C ASN A 592 -11.59 3.45 -13.48
N ALA A 593 -10.29 3.21 -13.62
CA ALA A 593 -9.64 3.00 -14.92
C ALA A 593 -10.31 1.86 -15.69
N PHE A 594 -10.57 0.74 -15.02
CA PHE A 594 -11.26 -0.41 -15.57
C PHE A 594 -12.66 -0.06 -16.09
N CYS A 595 -13.49 0.57 -15.27
CA CYS A 595 -14.84 1.00 -15.66
C CYS A 595 -14.81 1.98 -16.83
N ARG A 596 -13.84 2.91 -16.83
CA ARG A 596 -13.64 3.90 -17.90
C ARG A 596 -13.26 3.23 -19.23
N ILE A 597 -12.33 2.26 -19.20
CA ILE A 597 -11.94 1.46 -20.37
C ILE A 597 -13.12 0.68 -20.92
N LEU A 598 -13.92 0.02 -20.07
CA LEU A 598 -15.11 -0.71 -20.50
C LEU A 598 -16.18 0.23 -21.08
N ASN A 599 -16.39 1.39 -20.45
CA ASN A 599 -17.34 2.38 -20.93
C ASN A 599 -16.94 2.93 -22.32
N PHE A 600 -15.67 3.22 -22.54
CA PHE A 600 -15.19 3.63 -23.86
C PHE A 600 -15.29 2.49 -24.89
N ASN A 601 -15.00 1.24 -24.51
CA ASN A 601 -15.23 0.10 -25.40
C ASN A 601 -16.71 -0.07 -25.77
N TYR A 602 -17.63 0.16 -24.84
CA TYR A 602 -19.06 0.16 -25.11
C TYR A 602 -19.44 1.25 -26.13
N ILE A 603 -18.99 2.48 -25.92
CA ILE A 603 -19.33 3.63 -26.76
C ILE A 603 -18.73 3.50 -28.18
N PHE A 604 -17.45 3.12 -28.28
CA PHE A 604 -16.71 3.18 -29.55
C PHE A 604 -16.63 1.85 -30.30
N HIS A 605 -16.72 0.71 -29.61
CA HIS A 605 -16.61 -0.63 -30.20
C HIS A 605 -17.87 -1.49 -30.01
N GLN A 606 -18.93 -0.94 -29.41
CA GLN A 606 -20.19 -1.65 -29.17
C GLN A 606 -19.99 -2.97 -28.40
N LEU A 607 -19.09 -2.96 -27.42
CA LEU A 607 -18.84 -4.13 -26.58
C LEU A 607 -20.14 -4.62 -25.94
N ASP A 608 -20.39 -5.92 -26.01
CA ASP A 608 -21.64 -6.50 -25.54
C ASP A 608 -21.88 -6.26 -24.03
N LYS A 609 -23.14 -5.98 -23.67
CA LYS A 609 -23.53 -5.63 -22.29
C LYS A 609 -23.28 -6.78 -21.32
N GLU A 610 -23.50 -8.02 -21.75
CA GLU A 610 -23.26 -9.21 -20.93
C GLU A 610 -21.76 -9.39 -20.66
N ILE A 611 -20.91 -9.17 -21.68
CA ILE A 611 -19.45 -9.19 -21.51
C ILE A 611 -19.00 -8.13 -20.49
N ILE A 612 -19.53 -6.91 -20.57
CA ILE A 612 -19.24 -5.83 -19.61
C ILE A 612 -19.63 -6.25 -18.19
N GLN A 613 -20.82 -6.84 -18.00
CA GLN A 613 -21.27 -7.31 -16.70
C GLN A 613 -20.34 -8.39 -16.13
N ILE A 614 -19.94 -9.37 -16.95
CA ILE A 614 -19.03 -10.45 -16.54
C ILE A 614 -17.67 -9.86 -16.12
N LEU A 615 -17.10 -8.96 -16.92
CA LEU A 615 -15.82 -8.31 -16.63
C LEU A 615 -15.89 -7.46 -15.35
N LEU A 616 -16.97 -6.71 -15.13
CA LEU A 616 -17.18 -5.94 -13.89
C LEU A 616 -17.29 -6.84 -12.66
N ARG A 617 -18.02 -7.97 -12.75
CA ARG A 617 -18.11 -8.96 -11.66
C ARG A 617 -16.73 -9.49 -11.29
N LYS A 618 -15.94 -9.88 -12.29
CA LYS A 618 -14.56 -10.36 -12.13
C LYS A 618 -13.66 -9.31 -11.46
N ARG A 619 -13.70 -8.05 -11.94
CA ARG A 619 -12.89 -6.97 -11.38
C ARG A 619 -13.31 -6.60 -9.96
N PHE A 620 -14.61 -6.60 -9.67
CA PHE A 620 -15.13 -6.39 -8.32
C PHE A 620 -14.59 -7.45 -7.36
N THR A 621 -14.63 -8.74 -7.74
CA THR A 621 -14.04 -9.78 -6.91
C THR A 621 -12.55 -9.56 -6.69
N LEU A 622 -11.79 -9.18 -7.72
CA LEU A 622 -10.38 -8.84 -7.56
C LEU A 622 -10.16 -7.64 -6.63
N MET A 623 -11.03 -6.63 -6.66
CA MET A 623 -10.98 -5.49 -5.74
C MET A 623 -11.18 -5.93 -4.29
N CYS A 624 -12.11 -6.85 -4.04
CA CYS A 624 -12.30 -7.45 -2.72
C CYS A 624 -11.04 -8.19 -2.25
N ILE A 625 -10.35 -8.91 -3.15
CA ILE A 625 -9.06 -9.57 -2.87
C ILE A 625 -7.97 -8.54 -2.55
N GLU A 626 -7.83 -7.48 -3.37
CA GLU A 626 -6.85 -6.40 -3.15
C GLU A 626 -7.04 -5.77 -1.77
N ASN A 627 -8.29 -5.56 -1.33
CA ASN A 627 -8.62 -5.03 -0.02
C ASN A 627 -8.28 -6.00 1.12
N GLN A 628 -8.58 -7.30 0.95
CA GLN A 628 -8.16 -8.31 1.92
C GLN A 628 -6.62 -8.36 2.06
N CYS A 629 -5.89 -8.36 0.95
CA CYS A 629 -4.42 -8.39 0.95
C CYS A 629 -3.85 -7.15 1.66
N SER A 630 -4.41 -5.95 1.42
CA SER A 630 -3.93 -4.73 2.07
C SER A 630 -4.13 -4.75 3.59
N LYS A 631 -5.25 -5.30 4.07
CA LYS A 631 -5.55 -5.45 5.51
C LYS A 631 -4.76 -6.55 6.20
N THR A 632 -4.28 -7.55 5.47
CA THR A 632 -3.58 -8.73 6.02
C THR A 632 -2.06 -8.67 5.90
N LYS A 633 -1.51 -7.57 5.38
CA LYS A 633 -0.06 -7.36 5.16
C LYS A 633 0.79 -7.49 6.44
N PHE A 634 0.19 -7.32 7.62
CA PHE A 634 0.89 -7.24 8.91
C PHE A 634 0.98 -8.56 9.69
N GLY A 635 0.55 -9.70 9.13
CA GLY A 635 0.76 -11.03 9.72
C GLY A 635 -0.52 -11.84 9.95
N PRO A 636 -0.39 -13.08 10.49
CA PRO A 636 -1.49 -14.04 10.61
C PRO A 636 -2.60 -13.59 11.57
N GLU A 637 -2.30 -12.78 12.59
CA GLU A 637 -3.31 -12.24 13.52
C GLU A 637 -4.31 -11.32 12.79
N HIS A 638 -3.83 -10.49 11.87
CA HIS A 638 -4.69 -9.65 11.03
C HIS A 638 -5.55 -10.49 10.07
N LEU A 639 -5.04 -11.62 9.59
CA LEU A 639 -5.82 -12.55 8.78
C LEU A 639 -7.01 -13.12 9.56
N SER A 640 -6.83 -13.48 10.84
CA SER A 640 -7.96 -13.92 11.67
C SER A 640 -9.02 -12.83 11.88
N ILE A 641 -8.60 -11.58 12.13
CA ILE A 641 -9.52 -10.45 12.29
C ILE A 641 -10.32 -10.21 11.00
N VAL A 642 -9.63 -10.19 9.85
CA VAL A 642 -10.28 -9.98 8.55
C VAL A 642 -11.23 -11.14 8.21
N LYS A 643 -10.83 -12.38 8.50
CA LYS A 643 -11.73 -13.54 8.34
C LYS A 643 -12.95 -13.42 9.23
N GLN A 644 -12.79 -13.01 10.49
CA GLN A 644 -13.91 -12.78 11.39
C GLN A 644 -14.85 -11.71 10.84
N GLN A 645 -14.34 -10.58 10.35
CA GLN A 645 -15.17 -9.56 9.70
C GLN A 645 -15.95 -10.11 8.50
N LEU A 646 -15.29 -10.89 7.64
CA LEU A 646 -15.93 -11.53 6.49
C LEU A 646 -17.01 -12.53 6.93
N TYR A 647 -16.72 -13.34 7.96
CA TYR A 647 -17.69 -14.23 8.56
C TYR A 647 -18.86 -13.47 9.17
N ASP A 648 -18.64 -12.34 9.84
CA ASP A 648 -19.71 -11.52 10.40
C ASP A 648 -20.59 -10.92 9.29
N ILE A 649 -20.01 -10.51 8.16
CA ILE A 649 -20.78 -10.03 6.99
C ILE A 649 -21.62 -11.18 6.40
N LEU A 650 -20.99 -12.34 6.17
CA LEU A 650 -21.64 -13.54 5.63
C LEU A 650 -22.73 -14.07 6.58
N PHE A 651 -22.44 -14.14 7.88
CA PHE A 651 -23.31 -14.68 8.91
C PHE A 651 -24.57 -13.84 9.11
N ASP A 652 -24.42 -12.52 9.22
CA ASP A 652 -25.54 -11.57 9.35
C ASP A 652 -26.58 -11.72 8.24
N THR A 653 -26.19 -12.37 7.14
CA THR A 653 -26.92 -12.34 5.89
C THR A 653 -27.40 -13.72 5.46
N LEU A 654 -26.57 -14.75 5.61
CA LEU A 654 -26.88 -16.11 5.16
C LEU A 654 -27.62 -16.93 6.22
N CYS A 655 -27.38 -16.70 7.52
CA CYS A 655 -27.91 -17.57 8.58
C CYS A 655 -29.20 -17.09 9.25
N GLY A 656 -29.62 -15.85 9.00
CA GLY A 656 -30.97 -15.39 9.38
C GLY A 656 -31.32 -15.45 10.87
N ILE A 657 -30.39 -15.62 11.81
CA ILE A 657 -30.69 -15.42 13.23
C ILE A 657 -30.73 -13.91 13.48
N PRO A 658 -31.91 -13.32 13.71
CA PRO A 658 -32.04 -11.89 13.77
C PRO A 658 -31.45 -11.39 15.09
N ARG A 659 -30.28 -10.76 15.03
CA ARG A 659 -30.02 -9.66 15.97
C ARG A 659 -30.93 -8.46 15.64
N GLN A 660 -31.39 -8.34 14.39
CA GLN A 660 -32.40 -7.39 13.93
C GLN A 660 -33.09 -8.03 12.71
N ASN A 661 -34.41 -8.21 12.73
CA ASN A 661 -35.11 -8.87 11.65
C ASN A 661 -35.36 -7.92 10.47
N SER A 662 -34.75 -8.21 9.33
CA SER A 662 -35.35 -8.32 8.00
C SER A 662 -34.23 -8.48 6.99
N LEU A 663 -34.30 -9.49 6.10
CA LEU A 663 -33.99 -9.39 4.67
C LEU A 663 -32.80 -8.49 4.23
N LYS A 664 -31.75 -8.30 5.02
CA LYS A 664 -30.53 -7.63 4.58
C LYS A 664 -29.75 -8.66 3.80
N GLN A 665 -30.13 -8.82 2.54
CA GLN A 665 -29.33 -9.55 1.56
C GLN A 665 -27.93 -8.90 1.52
N ILE A 666 -26.88 -9.68 1.22
CA ILE A 666 -25.54 -9.14 0.94
C ILE A 666 -25.68 -8.58 -0.46
N ASP A 667 -26.32 -7.43 -0.54
CA ASP A 667 -26.30 -6.65 -1.74
C ASP A 667 -25.10 -5.71 -1.67
N ILE A 668 -24.89 -5.02 -2.78
CA ILE A 668 -23.81 -4.08 -2.90
C ILE A 668 -23.93 -2.91 -1.91
N ASN A 669 -25.11 -2.67 -1.32
CA ASN A 669 -25.42 -1.55 -0.42
C ASN A 669 -25.20 -1.87 1.07
N ASN A 670 -24.71 -3.06 1.41
CA ASN A 670 -24.50 -3.46 2.80
C ASN A 670 -23.46 -2.56 3.49
N GLU A 671 -23.83 -1.94 4.62
CA GLU A 671 -22.95 -1.02 5.38
C GLU A 671 -21.65 -1.71 5.87
N LYS A 672 -21.72 -2.97 6.28
CA LYS A 672 -20.52 -3.72 6.68
C LYS A 672 -19.61 -4.03 5.49
N LEU A 673 -20.19 -4.24 4.30
CA LEU A 673 -19.41 -4.36 3.06
C LEU A 673 -18.73 -3.03 2.72
N LYS A 674 -19.44 -1.90 2.88
CA LYS A 674 -18.87 -0.56 2.72
C LYS A 674 -17.72 -0.32 3.69
N GLU A 675 -17.89 -0.66 4.97
CA GLU A 675 -16.83 -0.59 5.99
C GLU A 675 -15.65 -1.51 5.63
N PHE A 676 -15.92 -2.73 5.16
CA PHE A 676 -14.89 -3.66 4.71
C PHE A 676 -14.11 -3.09 3.52
N LEU A 677 -14.78 -2.48 2.55
CA LEU A 677 -14.12 -1.91 1.37
C LEU A 677 -13.48 -0.53 1.63
N GLY A 678 -13.91 0.18 2.67
CA GLY A 678 -13.32 1.46 3.08
C GLY A 678 -13.42 2.54 1.98
N LYS A 679 -12.37 3.36 1.86
CA LYS A 679 -12.36 4.52 0.93
C LYS A 679 -12.57 4.14 -0.54
N SER A 680 -12.21 2.92 -0.96
CA SER A 680 -12.39 2.51 -2.36
C SER A 680 -13.86 2.23 -2.70
N TYR A 681 -14.74 2.03 -1.72
CA TYR A 681 -16.14 1.69 -1.96
C TYR A 681 -16.89 2.79 -2.72
N ASP A 682 -16.91 4.02 -2.21
CA ASP A 682 -17.74 5.09 -2.78
C ASP A 682 -17.28 5.44 -4.20
N THR A 683 -15.96 5.51 -4.43
CA THR A 683 -15.39 5.78 -5.76
C THR A 683 -15.68 4.63 -6.74
N ALA A 684 -15.51 3.37 -6.31
CA ALA A 684 -15.83 2.20 -7.14
C ALA A 684 -17.32 2.17 -7.51
N MET A 685 -18.20 2.40 -6.54
CA MET A 685 -19.64 2.40 -6.78
C MET A 685 -20.07 3.53 -7.71
N HIS A 686 -19.47 4.71 -7.58
CA HIS A 686 -19.72 5.81 -8.50
C HIS A 686 -19.39 5.44 -9.95
N SER A 687 -18.23 4.81 -10.18
CA SER A 687 -17.79 4.35 -11.50
C SER A 687 -18.66 3.22 -12.06
N ILE A 688 -19.08 2.28 -11.22
CA ILE A 688 -20.00 1.20 -11.60
C ILE A 688 -21.38 1.77 -11.95
N ASP A 689 -21.92 2.70 -11.17
CA ASP A 689 -23.20 3.36 -11.46
C ASP A 689 -23.16 4.17 -12.76
N LYS A 690 -22.00 4.74 -13.09
CA LYS A 690 -21.79 5.47 -14.35
C LYS A 690 -21.86 4.52 -15.54
N ILE A 691 -21.13 3.40 -15.54
CA ILE A 691 -21.18 2.44 -16.64
C ILE A 691 -22.54 1.71 -16.69
N ALA A 692 -23.15 1.40 -15.54
CA ALA A 692 -24.46 0.78 -15.47
C ALA A 692 -25.53 1.61 -16.19
N ARG A 693 -25.57 2.93 -15.91
CA ARG A 693 -26.48 3.86 -16.61
C ARG A 693 -26.23 3.88 -18.11
N ASN A 694 -24.97 3.89 -18.55
CA ASN A 694 -24.63 3.93 -19.97
C ASN A 694 -25.04 2.66 -20.73
N ILE A 695 -24.94 1.49 -20.09
CA ILE A 695 -25.42 0.23 -20.68
C ILE A 695 -26.91 -0.02 -20.43
N GLY A 696 -27.62 0.89 -19.74
CA GLY A 696 -29.06 0.79 -19.47
C GLY A 696 -29.42 -0.30 -18.46
N THR A 697 -28.64 -0.42 -17.38
CA THR A 697 -28.88 -1.35 -16.26
C THR A 697 -28.62 -0.65 -14.92
N ASP A 698 -28.80 -1.36 -13.82
CA ASP A 698 -28.46 -0.88 -12.47
C ASP A 698 -27.29 -1.67 -11.86
N ARG A 699 -26.63 -1.09 -10.85
CA ARG A 699 -25.50 -1.74 -10.19
C ARG A 699 -25.86 -3.07 -9.52
N SER A 700 -27.10 -3.23 -9.05
CA SER A 700 -27.60 -4.48 -8.44
C SER A 700 -27.73 -5.62 -9.46
N THR A 701 -27.92 -5.30 -10.74
CA THR A 701 -27.97 -6.28 -11.82
C THR A 701 -26.56 -6.71 -12.23
N ILE A 702 -25.61 -5.76 -12.21
CA ILE A 702 -24.20 -6.03 -12.47
C ILE A 702 -23.59 -6.85 -11.32
N LEU A 703 -23.80 -6.41 -10.09
CA LEU A 703 -23.31 -7.02 -8.86
C LEU A 703 -24.50 -7.52 -8.02
N PRO A 704 -25.17 -8.59 -8.46
CA PRO A 704 -26.26 -9.17 -7.70
C PRO A 704 -25.70 -9.80 -6.43
N LYS A 705 -26.57 -9.99 -5.44
CA LYS A 705 -26.20 -10.46 -4.11
C LYS A 705 -25.41 -11.78 -4.13
N GLU A 706 -25.67 -12.60 -5.14
CA GLU A 706 -25.02 -13.88 -5.34
C GLU A 706 -23.53 -13.71 -5.62
N ILE A 707 -23.17 -12.75 -6.47
CA ILE A 707 -21.78 -12.42 -6.80
C ILE A 707 -21.06 -11.82 -5.61
N VAL A 708 -21.72 -10.90 -4.89
CA VAL A 708 -21.12 -10.25 -3.72
C VAL A 708 -20.86 -11.29 -2.63
N SER A 709 -21.85 -12.11 -2.31
CA SER A 709 -21.74 -13.18 -1.31
C SER A 709 -20.66 -14.20 -1.66
N PHE A 710 -20.62 -14.64 -2.92
CA PHE A 710 -19.61 -15.58 -3.39
C PHE A 710 -18.21 -14.99 -3.34
N SER A 711 -18.05 -13.73 -3.73
CA SER A 711 -16.77 -13.02 -3.63
C SER A 711 -16.27 -13.00 -2.18
N LEU A 712 -17.14 -12.65 -1.23
CA LEU A 712 -16.79 -12.63 0.20
C LEU A 712 -16.46 -14.02 0.75
N TYR A 713 -17.24 -15.06 0.38
CA TYR A 713 -16.96 -16.43 0.78
C TYR A 713 -15.57 -16.89 0.34
N LEU A 714 -15.16 -16.60 -0.89
CA LEU A 714 -13.84 -16.98 -1.38
C LEU A 714 -12.72 -16.36 -0.55
N LEU A 715 -12.87 -15.09 -0.14
CA LEU A 715 -11.89 -14.43 0.72
C LEU A 715 -11.69 -15.19 2.05
N THR A 716 -12.73 -15.84 2.59
CA THR A 716 -12.59 -16.65 3.81
C THR A 716 -11.70 -17.87 3.62
N THR A 717 -11.60 -18.38 2.38
CA THR A 717 -10.81 -19.57 2.04
C THR A 717 -9.32 -19.29 1.84
N VAL A 718 -8.90 -18.00 1.80
CA VAL A 718 -7.49 -17.63 1.60
C VAL A 718 -6.65 -18.07 2.82
N PRO A 719 -5.65 -18.94 2.64
CA PRO A 719 -4.87 -19.46 3.76
C PRO A 719 -3.65 -18.58 4.11
N ILE A 720 -3.09 -17.85 3.14
CA ILE A 720 -1.82 -17.12 3.25
C ILE A 720 -1.92 -15.83 2.42
N HIS A 721 -1.23 -14.77 2.86
CA HIS A 721 -1.06 -13.56 2.07
C HIS A 721 -0.26 -13.85 0.78
N ASP A 722 -0.90 -13.66 -0.37
CA ASP A 722 -0.29 -13.78 -1.70
C ASP A 722 -0.64 -12.56 -2.57
N ARG A 723 -0.04 -12.45 -3.76
CA ARG A 723 -0.34 -11.38 -4.71
C ARG A 723 -1.80 -11.47 -5.15
N PRO A 724 -2.57 -10.36 -5.17
CA PRO A 724 -4.00 -10.39 -5.49
C PRO A 724 -4.35 -11.11 -6.79
N MET A 725 -3.60 -10.84 -7.86
CA MET A 725 -3.85 -11.48 -9.17
C MET A 725 -3.58 -13.00 -9.14
N LYS A 726 -2.64 -13.47 -8.33
CA LYS A 726 -2.39 -14.90 -8.15
C LYS A 726 -3.55 -15.55 -7.42
N LEU A 727 -4.03 -14.95 -6.31
CA LEU A 727 -5.22 -15.44 -5.60
C LEU A 727 -6.45 -15.49 -6.51
N TYR A 728 -6.68 -14.44 -7.30
CA TYR A 728 -7.76 -14.42 -8.28
C TYR A 728 -7.62 -15.54 -9.32
N THR A 729 -6.41 -15.75 -9.86
CA THR A 729 -6.14 -16.84 -10.80
C THR A 729 -6.38 -18.21 -10.16
N ASP A 730 -5.95 -18.40 -8.91
CA ASP A 730 -6.16 -19.63 -8.16
C ASP A 730 -7.66 -19.87 -7.92
N PHE A 731 -8.43 -18.82 -7.62
CA PHE A 731 -9.88 -18.92 -7.52
C PHE A 731 -10.53 -19.27 -8.86
N ALA A 732 -10.08 -18.65 -9.94
CA ALA A 732 -10.58 -18.94 -11.28
C ALA A 732 -10.30 -20.40 -11.70
N LEU A 733 -9.18 -20.98 -11.26
CA LEU A 733 -8.84 -22.38 -11.51
C LEU A 733 -9.66 -23.34 -10.63
N LYS A 734 -9.88 -22.99 -9.36
CA LYS A 734 -10.52 -23.88 -8.37
C LYS A 734 -12.04 -23.83 -8.39
N HIS A 735 -12.64 -22.69 -8.70
CA HIS A 735 -14.08 -22.48 -8.56
C HIS A 735 -14.75 -22.28 -9.92
N ARG A 736 -15.63 -23.22 -10.26
CA ARG A 736 -16.38 -23.25 -11.53
C ARG A 736 -17.07 -21.93 -11.89
N PRO A 737 -17.70 -21.17 -10.97
CA PRO A 737 -18.38 -19.92 -11.33
C PRO A 737 -17.49 -18.92 -12.07
N PHE A 738 -16.19 -18.79 -11.75
CA PHE A 738 -15.30 -17.87 -12.48
C PHE A 738 -15.01 -18.30 -13.93
N ARG A 739 -15.09 -19.62 -14.21
CA ARG A 739 -14.91 -20.17 -15.56
C ARG A 739 -16.18 -20.05 -16.38
N ASP A 740 -17.32 -20.19 -15.73
CA ASP A 740 -18.65 -20.20 -16.34
C ASP A 740 -19.30 -18.81 -16.25
N ASN A 741 -18.56 -17.75 -16.58
CA ASN A 741 -19.08 -16.37 -16.67
C ASN A 741 -19.74 -15.83 -15.40
N MET A 742 -19.27 -16.27 -14.23
CA MET A 742 -19.84 -15.90 -12.93
C MET A 742 -21.31 -16.34 -12.75
N GLN A 743 -21.73 -17.43 -13.40
CA GLN A 743 -23.01 -18.06 -13.11
C GLN A 743 -22.88 -18.88 -11.82
N ILE A 744 -23.70 -18.53 -10.82
CA ILE A 744 -23.72 -19.16 -9.50
C ILE A 744 -25.07 -19.86 -9.34
N GLU A 745 -25.05 -21.18 -9.22
CA GLU A 745 -26.20 -21.95 -8.74
C GLU A 745 -26.39 -21.66 -7.25
N TRP A 746 -27.30 -20.74 -6.95
CA TRP A 746 -27.45 -20.17 -5.61
C TRP A 746 -27.74 -21.23 -4.54
N SER A 747 -28.54 -22.25 -4.88
CA SER A 747 -28.88 -23.35 -3.97
C SER A 747 -27.66 -24.20 -3.60
N GLU A 748 -26.77 -24.47 -4.56
CA GLU A 748 -25.53 -25.22 -4.33
C GLU A 748 -24.54 -24.38 -3.51
N PHE A 749 -24.41 -23.09 -3.83
CA PHE A 749 -23.57 -22.16 -3.07
C PHE A 749 -24.04 -22.02 -1.63
N GLU A 750 -25.34 -21.77 -1.41
CA GLU A 750 -25.93 -21.67 -0.07
C GLU A 750 -25.66 -22.93 0.75
N LYS A 751 -25.87 -24.11 0.15
CA LYS A 751 -25.54 -25.39 0.78
C LYS A 751 -24.07 -25.47 1.16
N LYS A 752 -23.17 -25.10 0.24
CA LYS A 752 -21.72 -25.17 0.47
C LYS A 752 -21.24 -24.18 1.53
N VAL A 753 -21.74 -22.95 1.56
CA VAL A 753 -21.39 -22.00 2.63
C VAL A 753 -21.95 -22.48 3.97
N ASN A 754 -23.17 -23.01 3.97
CA ASN A 754 -23.75 -23.63 5.16
C ASN A 754 -22.93 -24.82 5.65
N GLU A 755 -22.32 -25.62 4.77
CA GLU A 755 -21.44 -26.73 5.16
C GLU A 755 -20.05 -26.23 5.62
N ASP A 756 -19.37 -25.43 4.81
CA ASP A 756 -17.97 -25.04 5.00
C ASP A 756 -17.76 -23.95 6.07
N VAL A 757 -18.70 -23.01 6.17
CA VAL A 757 -18.57 -21.83 7.05
C VAL A 757 -19.40 -22.00 8.32
N PHE A 758 -20.65 -22.44 8.18
CA PHE A 758 -21.59 -22.50 9.30
C PHE A 758 -21.74 -23.89 9.91
N GLY A 759 -21.48 -24.96 9.15
CA GLY A 759 -21.55 -26.36 9.59
C GLY A 759 -20.51 -26.69 10.66
N HIS A 760 -19.50 -25.83 10.83
CA HIS A 760 -18.44 -25.94 11.82
C HIS A 760 -18.49 -24.88 12.93
N TYR A 761 -19.52 -24.03 12.99
CA TYR A 761 -19.70 -23.02 14.04
C TYR A 761 -19.72 -23.63 15.46
N HIS A 762 -20.02 -24.93 15.58
CA HIS A 762 -20.03 -25.67 16.85
C HIS A 762 -18.66 -26.17 17.35
N SER A 763 -17.60 -26.06 16.55
CA SER A 763 -16.30 -26.66 16.87
C SER A 763 -15.16 -25.67 17.14
N MET A 764 -15.15 -24.48 16.52
CA MET A 764 -13.94 -23.64 16.51
C MET A 764 -14.03 -22.26 17.20
N SER A 765 -15.21 -21.67 17.42
CA SER A 765 -15.27 -20.24 17.81
C SER A 765 -15.46 -19.94 19.30
N VAL A 766 -15.54 -20.93 20.20
CA VAL A 766 -15.42 -20.61 21.63
C VAL A 766 -14.67 -21.71 22.39
N SER A 767 -13.43 -21.40 22.75
CA SER A 767 -12.66 -22.09 23.80
C SER A 767 -13.22 -21.86 25.22
N VAL A 768 -14.46 -21.36 25.33
CA VAL A 768 -15.16 -21.01 26.56
C VAL A 768 -16.64 -21.36 26.38
N ILE A 769 -17.22 -22.24 27.21
CA ILE A 769 -18.68 -22.31 27.31
C ILE A 769 -19.11 -20.98 27.94
N PRO A 770 -20.04 -20.20 27.35
CA PRO A 770 -20.47 -18.97 27.98
C PRO A 770 -20.94 -19.28 29.38
N ASP A 771 -20.34 -18.65 30.38
CA ASP A 771 -20.47 -19.05 31.77
C ASP A 771 -21.94 -19.27 32.15
N TYR A 772 -22.82 -18.34 31.77
CA TYR A 772 -24.27 -18.36 32.00
C TYR A 772 -25.00 -19.63 31.52
N ALA A 773 -24.41 -20.39 30.60
CA ALA A 773 -25.01 -21.53 29.93
C ALA A 773 -24.90 -22.82 30.78
N ILE A 774 -24.15 -22.76 31.89
CA ILE A 774 -23.62 -23.92 32.58
C ILE A 774 -24.53 -24.35 33.75
N ASN A 775 -25.66 -23.68 34.04
CA ASN A 775 -26.55 -24.10 35.14
C ASN A 775 -28.02 -24.40 34.78
N LEU A 776 -28.56 -25.46 35.39
CA LEU A 776 -29.95 -25.95 35.26
C LEU A 776 -30.88 -25.48 36.40
N GLY A 777 -30.42 -24.58 37.27
CA GLY A 777 -31.16 -24.14 38.48
C GLY A 777 -32.31 -23.14 38.26
N GLN A 778 -33.07 -22.90 39.33
CA GLN A 778 -34.25 -22.01 39.39
C GLN A 778 -33.97 -20.61 38.81
N PHE A 779 -32.76 -20.09 39.02
CA PHE A 779 -32.34 -18.73 38.66
C PHE A 779 -31.42 -18.66 37.42
N SER A 780 -31.20 -19.77 36.69
CA SER A 780 -30.38 -19.72 35.47
C SER A 780 -31.13 -19.07 34.30
N CYS A 781 -30.43 -18.18 33.61
CA CYS A 781 -30.81 -17.57 32.34
C CYS A 781 -29.50 -17.55 31.55
N PRO A 782 -29.40 -18.15 30.33
CA PRO A 782 -30.09 -17.67 29.13
C PRO A 782 -30.11 -18.71 27.97
N SER A 783 -29.87 -18.26 26.73
CA SER A 783 -30.16 -18.88 25.43
C SER A 783 -29.80 -20.36 25.30
N LYS A 784 -30.80 -21.22 25.48
CA LYS A 784 -30.62 -22.68 25.45
C LYS A 784 -30.44 -23.20 24.03
N LEU A 785 -30.87 -22.41 23.03
CA LEU A 785 -30.68 -22.71 21.61
C LEU A 785 -29.20 -22.73 21.21
N PHE A 786 -28.31 -22.14 22.02
CA PHE A 786 -26.86 -22.20 21.82
C PHE A 786 -26.32 -23.64 21.72
N PHE A 787 -26.94 -24.62 22.40
CA PHE A 787 -26.51 -26.02 22.34
C PHE A 787 -27.26 -26.84 21.29
N ASN A 788 -28.13 -26.22 20.48
CA ASN A 788 -28.77 -26.95 19.40
C ASN A 788 -27.79 -27.12 18.24
N THR A 789 -27.55 -28.36 17.82
CA THR A 789 -26.63 -28.70 16.72
C THR A 789 -27.26 -28.61 15.34
N GLU A 790 -28.59 -28.64 15.27
CA GLU A 790 -29.28 -28.42 14.00
C GLU A 790 -29.57 -26.93 13.78
N PRO A 791 -29.33 -26.39 12.57
CA PRO A 791 -29.84 -25.08 12.20
C PRO A 791 -31.36 -25.08 12.40
N LEU A 792 -31.84 -24.17 13.25
CA LEU A 792 -33.27 -23.94 13.39
C LEU A 792 -33.85 -23.46 12.06
N TRP A 793 -33.08 -22.65 11.34
CA TRP A 793 -33.37 -22.06 10.03
C TRP A 793 -32.96 -22.98 8.88
N ARG A 794 -33.95 -23.42 8.11
CA ARG A 794 -33.83 -24.17 6.85
C ARG A 794 -34.87 -23.62 5.87
N GLN A 795 -34.75 -23.92 4.58
CA GLN A 795 -35.68 -23.45 3.54
C GLN A 795 -37.15 -23.88 3.80
N ASP A 796 -37.38 -24.89 4.65
CA ASP A 796 -38.70 -25.39 5.06
C ASP A 796 -39.20 -24.81 6.40
N ILE A 797 -38.59 -23.75 6.93
CA ILE A 797 -38.86 -23.27 8.30
C ILE A 797 -40.33 -22.90 8.55
N GLU A 798 -41.03 -22.35 7.56
CA GLU A 798 -42.46 -22.01 7.67
C GLU A 798 -43.35 -23.24 7.88
N ASN A 799 -42.87 -24.42 7.53
CA ASN A 799 -43.57 -25.70 7.72
C ASN A 799 -42.97 -26.55 8.85
N LYS A 800 -41.86 -26.11 9.46
CA LYS A 800 -41.12 -26.90 10.44
C LYS A 800 -41.78 -26.79 11.81
N ARG A 801 -42.35 -27.91 12.26
CA ARG A 801 -42.84 -28.09 13.62
C ARG A 801 -41.70 -28.57 14.51
N ILE A 802 -41.37 -27.78 15.51
CA ILE A 802 -40.33 -28.15 16.47
C ILE A 802 -41.00 -28.69 17.72
N ASN A 803 -40.87 -30.00 17.95
CA ASN A 803 -41.31 -30.60 19.20
C ASN A 803 -40.38 -30.14 20.34
N ILE A 804 -40.94 -29.42 21.31
CA ILE A 804 -40.17 -28.79 22.39
C ILE A 804 -39.45 -29.83 23.25
N THR A 805 -40.08 -30.96 23.53
CA THR A 805 -39.48 -32.04 24.33
C THR A 805 -38.28 -32.65 23.61
N LYS A 806 -38.35 -32.82 22.29
CA LYS A 806 -37.22 -33.32 21.50
C LYS A 806 -36.05 -32.33 21.52
N LEU A 807 -36.32 -31.05 21.23
CA LEU A 807 -35.32 -29.98 21.25
C LEU A 807 -34.67 -29.84 22.64
N MET A 808 -35.46 -29.92 23.71
CA MET A 808 -34.99 -29.95 25.10
C MET A 808 -33.98 -31.06 25.35
N ASN A 809 -34.29 -32.28 24.91
CA ASN A 809 -33.43 -33.43 25.10
C ASN A 809 -32.11 -33.28 24.32
N GLU A 810 -32.17 -32.76 23.10
CA GLU A 810 -30.99 -32.50 22.27
C GLU A 810 -30.07 -31.44 22.89
N ILE A 811 -30.64 -30.29 23.28
CA ILE A 811 -29.92 -29.21 23.99
C ILE A 811 -29.26 -29.76 25.26
N LYS A 812 -29.99 -30.55 26.05
CA LYS A 812 -29.49 -31.14 27.30
C LYS A 812 -28.33 -32.08 27.05
N ILE A 813 -28.44 -32.99 26.08
CA ILE A 813 -27.37 -33.93 25.71
C ILE A 813 -26.11 -33.18 25.24
N ASN A 814 -26.29 -32.14 24.41
CA ASN A 814 -25.17 -31.37 23.87
C ASN A 814 -24.48 -30.52 24.94
N LEU A 815 -25.25 -29.90 25.84
CA LEU A 815 -24.74 -29.22 27.02
C LEU A 815 -23.93 -30.20 27.90
N ASP A 816 -24.51 -31.36 28.24
CA ASP A 816 -23.85 -32.38 29.07
C ASP A 816 -22.53 -32.85 28.44
N ASN A 817 -22.49 -33.03 27.12
CA ASN A 817 -21.27 -33.43 26.39
C ASN A 817 -20.19 -32.34 26.43
N LYS A 818 -20.57 -31.07 26.23
CA LYS A 818 -19.63 -29.94 26.32
C LYS A 818 -19.12 -29.76 27.76
N LEU A 819 -19.99 -29.86 28.77
CA LEU A 819 -19.61 -29.75 30.18
C LEU A 819 -18.64 -30.84 30.60
N LYS A 820 -18.87 -32.09 30.19
CA LYS A 820 -17.91 -33.20 30.42
C LYS A 820 -16.55 -32.93 29.78
N GLY A 821 -16.53 -32.36 28.57
CA GLY A 821 -15.30 -32.00 27.88
C GLY A 821 -14.48 -30.92 28.60
N TYR A 822 -15.14 -29.93 29.21
CA TYR A 822 -14.48 -28.81 29.90
C TYR A 822 -14.13 -29.08 31.36
N TYR A 823 -15.03 -29.72 32.11
CA TYR A 823 -14.92 -29.83 33.58
C TYR A 823 -14.67 -31.26 34.07
N GLY A 824 -14.62 -32.26 33.19
CA GLY A 824 -14.45 -33.68 33.55
C GLY A 824 -15.62 -34.31 34.31
N ASN A 825 -16.56 -33.50 34.82
CA ASN A 825 -17.78 -33.90 35.53
C ASN A 825 -19.03 -33.29 34.86
N VAL A 826 -20.20 -33.87 35.16
CA VAL A 826 -21.43 -33.65 34.40
C VAL A 826 -22.07 -32.26 34.63
N ILE A 827 -21.92 -31.63 35.82
CA ILE A 827 -22.68 -30.41 36.17
C ILE A 827 -21.90 -29.53 37.16
N PRO A 828 -21.80 -28.19 36.98
CA PRO A 828 -21.35 -27.30 38.05
C PRO A 828 -22.34 -27.33 39.22
N ASN A 829 -21.82 -27.50 40.43
CA ASN A 829 -22.62 -27.57 41.64
C ASN A 829 -22.69 -26.21 42.36
N THR A 830 -23.36 -26.19 43.50
CA THR A 830 -23.55 -25.01 44.36
C THR A 830 -22.24 -24.41 44.91
N SER A 831 -21.12 -25.11 44.74
CA SER A 831 -19.77 -24.65 45.11
C SER A 831 -18.97 -24.06 43.95
N SER A 832 -19.51 -24.01 42.73
CA SER A 832 -18.83 -23.37 41.59
C SER A 832 -18.92 -21.84 41.66
N ALA A 833 -17.83 -21.16 41.27
CA ALA A 833 -17.75 -19.69 41.17
C ALA A 833 -18.89 -19.12 40.31
N HIS A 834 -19.20 -19.86 39.25
CA HIS A 834 -20.26 -19.53 38.31
C HIS A 834 -21.67 -19.56 38.94
N PHE A 835 -22.04 -20.66 39.63
CA PHE A 835 -23.33 -20.73 40.33
C PHE A 835 -23.46 -19.62 41.37
N LEU A 836 -22.37 -19.34 42.08
CA LEU A 836 -22.34 -18.32 43.11
C LEU A 836 -22.60 -16.92 42.53
N LEU A 837 -21.97 -16.58 41.40
CA LEU A 837 -22.21 -15.33 40.69
C LEU A 837 -23.70 -15.14 40.37
N HIS A 838 -24.31 -16.14 39.72
CA HIS A 838 -25.73 -16.08 39.35
C HIS A 838 -26.65 -16.05 40.57
N SER A 839 -26.37 -16.85 41.60
CA SER A 839 -27.15 -16.88 42.82
C SER A 839 -27.10 -15.54 43.55
N ILE A 840 -25.95 -14.87 43.60
CA ILE A 840 -25.79 -13.59 44.26
C ILE A 840 -26.48 -12.48 43.48
N VAL A 841 -26.29 -12.43 42.15
CA VAL A 841 -26.97 -11.44 41.33
C VAL A 841 -28.49 -11.59 41.45
N ALA A 842 -29.01 -12.82 41.39
CA ALA A 842 -30.42 -13.08 41.58
C ALA A 842 -30.91 -12.63 42.97
N ASP A 843 -30.20 -13.02 44.05
CA ASP A 843 -30.54 -12.65 45.43
C ASP A 843 -30.56 -11.13 45.63
N VAL A 844 -29.57 -10.41 45.10
CA VAL A 844 -29.52 -8.94 45.15
C VAL A 844 -30.71 -8.34 44.40
N LEU A 845 -30.96 -8.77 43.17
CA LEU A 845 -32.00 -8.18 42.34
C LEU A 845 -33.42 -8.51 42.84
N GLU A 846 -33.65 -9.70 43.38
CA GLU A 846 -34.95 -10.08 43.94
C GLU A 846 -35.23 -9.38 45.27
N ASN A 847 -34.25 -9.26 46.15
CA ASN A 847 -34.47 -8.72 47.49
C ASN A 847 -34.39 -7.19 47.54
N LYS A 848 -33.44 -6.59 46.82
CA LYS A 848 -33.22 -5.13 46.86
C LYS A 848 -33.86 -4.37 45.71
N TYR A 849 -33.99 -5.00 44.53
CA TYR A 849 -34.47 -4.34 43.32
C TYR A 849 -35.68 -5.02 42.67
N PRO A 850 -36.70 -5.47 43.42
CA PRO A 850 -37.76 -6.35 42.91
C PRO A 850 -38.62 -5.74 41.79
N TYR A 851 -38.65 -4.40 41.67
CA TYR A 851 -39.48 -3.67 40.71
C TYR A 851 -38.69 -2.95 39.62
N ASP A 852 -37.37 -2.84 39.74
CA ASP A 852 -36.55 -2.10 38.78
C ASP A 852 -36.34 -2.86 37.48
N GLU A 853 -36.78 -2.30 36.37
CA GLU A 853 -36.79 -2.96 35.07
C GLU A 853 -35.51 -2.71 34.23
N LEU A 854 -34.71 -1.73 34.63
CA LEU A 854 -33.49 -1.34 33.92
C LEU A 854 -32.30 -1.46 34.86
N MET A 855 -31.17 -1.89 34.30
CA MET A 855 -29.91 -1.95 35.04
C MET A 855 -29.47 -0.54 35.42
N ASN A 856 -29.00 -0.38 36.65
CA ASN A 856 -28.38 0.86 37.13
C ASN A 856 -27.06 0.55 37.85
N GLU A 857 -26.25 1.59 38.07
CA GLU A 857 -24.93 1.45 38.70
C GLU A 857 -25.02 0.87 40.11
N GLN A 858 -26.06 1.22 40.87
CA GLN A 858 -26.24 0.78 42.25
C GLN A 858 -26.48 -0.74 42.35
N MET A 859 -27.17 -1.33 41.37
CA MET A 859 -27.32 -2.80 41.26
C MET A 859 -25.97 -3.50 41.06
N ILE A 860 -25.12 -2.95 40.19
CA ILE A 860 -23.78 -3.49 39.90
C ILE A 860 -22.94 -3.44 41.18
N ILE A 861 -22.93 -2.29 41.86
CA ILE A 861 -22.22 -2.08 43.12
C ILE A 861 -22.69 -3.07 44.20
N ASP A 862 -24.00 -3.25 44.37
CA ASP A 862 -24.53 -4.18 45.37
C ASP A 862 -24.20 -5.65 45.07
N CYS A 863 -24.22 -6.04 43.79
CA CYS A 863 -23.79 -7.37 43.37
C CYS A 863 -22.30 -7.58 43.68
N ILE A 864 -21.45 -6.60 43.38
CA ILE A 864 -20.02 -6.65 43.70
C ILE A 864 -19.79 -6.77 45.21
N ILE A 865 -20.52 -5.99 46.04
CA ILE A 865 -20.42 -6.07 47.50
C ILE A 865 -20.79 -7.48 47.99
N HIS A 866 -21.90 -8.05 47.50
CA HIS A 866 -22.30 -9.41 47.91
C HIS A 866 -21.36 -10.50 47.42
N ILE A 867 -20.77 -10.35 46.23
CA ILE A 867 -19.71 -11.24 45.73
C ILE A 867 -18.46 -11.12 46.62
N GLY A 868 -18.09 -9.88 46.98
CA GLY A 868 -16.99 -9.55 47.88
C GLY A 868 -17.08 -10.27 49.23
N ARG A 869 -18.27 -10.35 49.81
CA ARG A 869 -18.56 -11.04 51.08
C ARG A 869 -18.23 -12.54 51.09
N THR A 870 -18.08 -13.17 49.94
CA THR A 870 -17.73 -14.58 49.87
C THR A 870 -16.24 -14.87 50.06
N ALA A 871 -15.41 -13.82 50.13
CA ALA A 871 -13.97 -13.86 50.40
C ALA A 871 -13.21 -14.87 49.53
N GLY A 872 -13.64 -15.07 48.27
CA GLY A 872 -13.03 -16.01 47.33
C GLY A 872 -13.12 -17.50 47.75
N ARG A 873 -13.76 -17.81 48.89
CA ARG A 873 -13.85 -19.18 49.45
C ARG A 873 -14.59 -20.17 48.54
N LYS A 874 -15.23 -19.67 47.48
CA LYS A 874 -16.04 -20.43 46.52
C LYS A 874 -15.66 -20.11 45.06
N GLY A 875 -14.42 -19.68 44.81
CA GLY A 875 -13.85 -19.47 43.48
C GLY A 875 -13.14 -18.12 43.29
N ASN A 876 -12.39 -17.96 42.20
CA ASN A 876 -11.68 -16.71 41.85
C ASN A 876 -12.60 -15.67 41.21
N ILE A 877 -13.63 -15.27 41.95
CA ILE A 877 -14.62 -14.24 41.55
C ILE A 877 -14.03 -12.83 41.44
N TYR A 878 -12.75 -12.65 41.81
CA TYR A 878 -12.04 -11.37 41.79
C TYR A 878 -11.16 -11.18 40.55
N ALA A 879 -11.15 -12.14 39.62
CA ALA A 879 -10.39 -11.98 38.39
C ALA A 879 -11.01 -10.90 37.50
N ASP A 880 -10.17 -10.15 36.77
CA ASP A 880 -10.57 -9.02 35.91
C ASP A 880 -11.69 -9.35 34.92
N TYR A 881 -11.71 -10.60 34.43
CA TYR A 881 -12.72 -11.06 33.50
C TYR A 881 -14.11 -11.20 34.14
N VAL A 882 -14.23 -11.32 35.47
CA VAL A 882 -15.50 -11.56 36.18
C VAL A 882 -16.40 -10.32 36.18
N PHE A 883 -15.81 -9.12 36.14
CA PHE A 883 -16.57 -7.87 36.25
C PHE A 883 -17.52 -7.62 35.06
N PRO A 884 -17.11 -7.76 33.78
CA PRO A 884 -18.03 -7.77 32.65
C PRO A 884 -19.16 -8.80 32.81
N TYR A 885 -18.88 -9.96 33.42
CA TYR A 885 -19.88 -11.01 33.62
C TYR A 885 -20.92 -10.65 34.68
N ILE A 886 -20.60 -9.85 35.70
CA ILE A 886 -21.59 -9.33 36.67
C ILE A 886 -22.63 -8.45 35.95
N VAL A 887 -22.15 -7.50 35.15
CA VAL A 887 -22.99 -6.57 34.38
C VAL A 887 -23.90 -7.34 33.42
N LEU A 888 -23.33 -8.26 32.64
CA LEU A 888 -24.08 -9.14 31.73
C LEU A 888 -25.12 -9.98 32.49
N THR A 889 -24.78 -10.51 33.66
CA THR A 889 -25.68 -11.34 34.46
C THR A 889 -26.86 -10.54 35.00
N ILE A 890 -26.63 -9.29 35.46
CA ILE A 890 -27.69 -8.37 35.92
C ILE A 890 -28.66 -8.06 34.77
N GLU A 891 -28.12 -7.66 33.62
CA GLU A 891 -28.93 -7.32 32.45
C GLU A 891 -29.81 -8.50 32.01
N HIS A 892 -29.21 -9.70 31.92
CA HIS A 892 -29.93 -10.92 31.57
C HIS A 892 -31.03 -11.23 32.58
N TYR A 893 -30.77 -11.06 33.88
CA TYR A 893 -31.76 -11.29 34.93
C TYR A 893 -32.96 -10.36 34.80
N LEU A 894 -32.72 -9.06 34.62
CA LEU A 894 -33.77 -8.05 34.47
C LEU A 894 -34.61 -8.26 33.20
N LYS A 895 -33.96 -8.64 32.09
CA LYS A 895 -34.64 -8.97 30.84
C LYS A 895 -35.55 -10.18 31.00
N PHE A 896 -35.09 -11.23 31.68
CA PHE A 896 -35.91 -12.40 31.99
C PHE A 896 -37.09 -12.06 32.91
N ARG A 897 -36.88 -11.18 33.89
CA ARG A 897 -37.94 -10.72 34.80
C ARG A 897 -39.05 -9.96 34.07
N LYS A 898 -38.69 -9.18 33.04
CA LYS A 898 -39.66 -8.47 32.16
C LYS A 898 -40.52 -9.41 31.35
N THR A 899 -39.96 -10.52 30.87
CA THR A 899 -40.66 -11.44 29.97
C THR A 899 -41.53 -12.47 30.70
N THR A 900 -41.33 -12.66 32.01
CA THR A 900 -41.96 -13.75 32.76
C THR A 900 -42.22 -13.36 34.22
N LYS A 901 -43.49 -13.36 34.65
CA LYS A 901 -43.83 -13.43 36.09
C LYS A 901 -43.34 -14.78 36.60
N ASN A 902 -42.27 -14.83 37.38
CA ASN A 902 -41.80 -16.05 38.06
C ASN A 902 -42.94 -16.64 38.90
N MET A 903 -43.65 -17.61 38.34
CA MET A 903 -44.67 -18.40 39.02
C MET A 903 -44.03 -19.74 39.34
N THR A 904 -43.58 -19.94 40.59
CA THR A 904 -43.83 -21.11 41.44
C THR A 904 -42.74 -21.33 42.49
N LYS A 905 -43.18 -21.75 43.69
CA LYS A 905 -42.37 -22.27 44.79
C LYS A 905 -41.82 -23.68 44.44
N PRO A 906 -40.70 -24.10 45.05
CA PRO A 906 -39.91 -25.24 44.58
C PRO A 906 -40.56 -26.60 44.91
N ASN A 907 -40.68 -27.46 43.88
CA ASN A 907 -40.77 -28.93 43.91
C ASN A 907 -40.17 -29.46 42.58
N ASP A 908 -39.61 -30.68 42.54
CA ASP A 908 -38.85 -31.20 41.39
C ASP A 908 -39.60 -31.20 40.05
N ASP A 909 -40.92 -31.47 40.04
CA ASP A 909 -41.77 -31.37 38.84
C ASP A 909 -41.86 -29.93 38.29
N ALA A 910 -41.65 -28.91 39.14
CA ALA A 910 -41.61 -27.51 38.74
C ALA A 910 -40.31 -27.15 38.02
N LEU A 911 -39.22 -27.91 38.21
CA LEU A 911 -37.91 -27.63 37.61
C LEU A 911 -37.87 -28.04 36.13
N SER A 912 -38.43 -29.21 35.80
CA SER A 912 -38.58 -29.64 34.39
C SER A 912 -39.57 -28.76 33.63
N ARG A 913 -40.68 -28.35 34.28
CA ARG A 913 -41.60 -27.36 33.72
C ARG A 913 -40.92 -26.00 33.53
N SER A 914 -40.13 -25.53 34.51
CA SER A 914 -39.33 -24.30 34.39
C SER A 914 -38.36 -24.37 33.21
N TYR A 915 -37.74 -25.54 32.96
CA TYR A 915 -36.83 -25.71 31.84
C TYR A 915 -37.54 -25.56 30.48
N GLN A 916 -38.70 -26.22 30.35
CA GLN A 916 -39.57 -26.17 29.17
C GLN A 916 -40.11 -24.75 28.96
N TYR A 917 -40.62 -24.10 30.01
CA TYR A 917 -41.12 -22.73 29.96
C TYR A 917 -40.04 -21.72 29.55
N LYS A 918 -38.81 -21.88 30.02
CA LYS A 918 -37.68 -21.01 29.62
C LYS A 918 -37.35 -21.14 28.13
N ILE A 919 -37.40 -22.36 27.56
CA ILE A 919 -37.17 -22.59 26.12
C ILE A 919 -38.32 -22.03 25.29
N ILE A 920 -39.56 -22.28 25.72
CA ILE A 920 -40.75 -21.75 25.07
C ILE A 920 -40.72 -20.22 25.09
N ALA A 921 -40.42 -19.60 26.23
CA ALA A 921 -40.34 -18.15 26.36
C ALA A 921 -39.27 -17.54 25.44
N GLU A 922 -38.12 -18.21 25.29
CA GLU A 922 -37.06 -17.78 24.38
C GLU A 922 -37.46 -17.92 22.89
N LEU A 923 -38.09 -19.03 22.52
CA LEU A 923 -38.60 -19.26 21.16
C LEU A 923 -39.74 -18.29 20.81
N VAL A 924 -40.64 -18.03 21.77
CA VAL A 924 -41.74 -17.06 21.63
C VAL A 924 -41.20 -15.63 21.58
N ALA A 925 -40.21 -15.28 22.40
CA ALA A 925 -39.51 -14.00 22.32
C ALA A 925 -38.76 -13.82 20.98
N SER A 926 -38.38 -14.93 20.35
CA SER A 926 -37.82 -14.98 19.00
C SER A 926 -38.89 -15.00 17.90
N GLY A 927 -40.16 -14.79 18.24
CA GLY A 927 -41.28 -14.63 17.32
C GLY A 927 -41.97 -15.92 16.88
N MET A 928 -41.71 -17.05 17.54
CA MET A 928 -42.38 -18.31 17.24
C MET A 928 -43.67 -18.48 18.06
N GLU A 929 -44.65 -19.24 17.54
CA GLU A 929 -45.91 -19.51 18.24
C GLU A 929 -45.90 -20.90 18.88
N PHE A 930 -46.11 -20.96 20.19
CA PHE A 930 -46.19 -22.22 20.92
C PHE A 930 -47.63 -22.74 20.93
N ASN A 931 -47.81 -23.97 20.46
CA ASN A 931 -49.08 -24.66 20.50
C ASN A 931 -49.13 -25.60 21.71
N GLU A 932 -49.81 -25.18 22.78
CA GLU A 932 -49.91 -25.92 24.04
C GLU A 932 -50.49 -27.34 23.87
N ASN A 933 -51.39 -27.53 22.89
CA ASN A 933 -52.05 -28.83 22.67
C ASN A 933 -51.14 -29.88 22.04
N THR A 934 -50.16 -29.44 21.25
CA THR A 934 -49.23 -30.33 20.52
C THR A 934 -47.83 -30.34 21.12
N ASN A 935 -47.54 -29.40 22.02
CA ASN A 935 -46.21 -29.12 22.54
C ASN A 935 -45.17 -28.86 21.42
N GLU A 936 -45.66 -28.29 20.32
CA GLU A 936 -44.87 -27.90 19.16
C GLU A 936 -44.79 -26.37 19.11
N VAL A 937 -43.67 -25.88 18.60
CA VAL A 937 -43.53 -24.50 18.19
C VAL A 937 -43.60 -24.43 16.67
N LEU A 938 -44.45 -23.54 16.18
CA LEU A 938 -44.65 -23.23 14.77
C LEU A 938 -44.04 -21.87 14.46
N PHE A 939 -43.38 -21.80 13.31
CA PHE A 939 -42.77 -20.58 12.84
C PHE A 939 -43.79 -19.77 12.04
N GLU A 940 -44.25 -18.64 12.57
CA GLU A 940 -45.07 -17.69 11.81
C GLU A 940 -44.23 -16.45 11.47
N SER A 941 -43.74 -16.40 10.23
CA SER A 941 -42.91 -15.31 9.72
C SER A 941 -43.57 -13.92 9.86
N SER A 942 -44.91 -13.87 9.92
CA SER A 942 -45.70 -12.64 10.08
C SER A 942 -45.80 -12.10 11.51
N LYS A 943 -45.51 -12.90 12.55
CA LYS A 943 -45.63 -12.51 13.97
C LYS A 943 -44.32 -12.06 14.61
N LEU A 944 -43.22 -12.04 13.84
CA LEU A 944 -41.91 -11.60 14.29
C LEU A 944 -41.92 -10.10 14.67
N LYS A 945 -42.12 -9.81 15.96
CA LYS A 945 -41.77 -8.49 16.51
C LYS A 945 -40.25 -8.37 16.53
N ILE A 946 -39.73 -7.22 16.13
CA ILE A 946 -38.30 -6.88 16.23
C ILE A 946 -37.88 -7.13 17.68
N PRO A 947 -36.96 -8.07 17.96
CA PRO A 947 -36.32 -8.11 19.26
C PRO A 947 -35.55 -6.80 19.38
N HIS A 948 -35.90 -5.95 20.34
CA HIS A 948 -35.02 -4.86 20.74
C HIS A 948 -33.76 -5.49 21.32
N MET A 949 -32.77 -5.74 20.47
CA MET A 949 -31.39 -5.82 20.92
C MET A 949 -31.03 -4.41 21.39
N ILE A 950 -30.86 -4.27 22.70
CA ILE A 950 -30.13 -3.14 23.25
C ILE A 950 -28.74 -3.26 22.64
N LYS A 951 -28.36 -2.28 21.80
CA LYS A 951 -26.94 -2.03 21.59
C LYS A 951 -26.39 -1.82 22.99
N LEU A 952 -25.44 -2.64 23.42
CA LEU A 952 -24.49 -2.16 24.41
C LEU A 952 -23.93 -0.90 23.78
N ASP A 953 -24.45 0.25 24.19
CA ASP A 953 -23.72 1.47 24.07
C ASP A 953 -22.53 1.23 25.01
N ASP A 954 -21.46 0.61 24.48
CA ASP A 954 -20.15 0.60 25.13
C ASP A 954 -19.73 2.05 25.49
N SER A 955 -20.42 3.04 24.90
CA SER A 955 -20.35 4.48 25.16
C SER A 955 -21.06 4.98 26.43
N LYS A 956 -21.89 4.20 27.13
CA LYS A 956 -22.66 4.69 28.31
C LYS A 956 -22.10 4.30 29.66
N ILE A 957 -21.33 3.22 29.76
CA ILE A 957 -20.65 2.83 31.01
C ILE A 957 -19.17 2.81 30.70
N ASP A 958 -18.51 3.95 30.89
CA ASP A 958 -17.06 3.98 30.91
C ASP A 958 -16.61 3.14 32.12
N PHE A 959 -16.09 1.94 31.84
CA PHE A 959 -15.64 1.00 32.86
C PHE A 959 -14.53 1.61 33.73
N ASN A 960 -13.76 2.56 33.22
CA ASN A 960 -12.77 3.29 34.01
C ASN A 960 -13.44 4.30 34.96
N ASP A 961 -14.49 4.99 34.52
CA ASP A 961 -15.25 5.89 35.38
C ASP A 961 -16.03 5.15 36.46
N LEU A 962 -16.66 4.01 36.14
CA LEU A 962 -17.33 3.18 37.15
C LEU A 962 -16.32 2.62 38.17
N LYS A 963 -15.13 2.22 37.70
CA LYS A 963 -14.02 1.80 38.56
C LYS A 963 -13.58 2.94 39.49
N LYS A 964 -13.42 4.15 38.95
CA LYS A 964 -13.10 5.36 39.71
C LYS A 964 -14.20 5.70 40.72
N HIS A 965 -15.47 5.54 40.35
CA HIS A 965 -16.59 5.80 41.25
C HIS A 965 -16.66 4.82 42.42
N ILE A 966 -16.40 3.52 42.18
CA ILE A 966 -16.27 2.51 43.24
C ILE A 966 -15.10 2.85 44.17
N GLN A 967 -13.98 3.33 43.63
CA GLN A 967 -12.84 3.80 44.42
C GLN A 967 -13.20 5.05 45.27
N GLU A 968 -13.91 6.01 44.69
CA GLU A 968 -14.37 7.22 45.39
C GLU A 968 -15.36 6.88 46.52
N LEU A 969 -16.30 5.95 46.28
CA LEU A 969 -17.22 5.41 47.30
C LEU A 969 -16.45 4.72 48.43
N TYR A 970 -15.44 3.92 48.11
CA TYR A 970 -14.57 3.32 49.13
C TYR A 970 -13.84 4.38 49.95
N ILE A 971 -13.25 5.39 49.30
CA ILE A 971 -12.57 6.50 49.99
C ILE A 971 -13.56 7.26 50.88
N ALA A 972 -14.78 7.50 50.42
CA ALA A 972 -15.83 8.17 51.18
C ALA A 972 -16.29 7.35 52.39
N LEU A 973 -16.51 6.04 52.23
CA LEU A 973 -16.86 5.11 53.32
C LEU A 973 -15.71 4.98 54.34
N ARG A 974 -14.45 5.02 53.89
CA ARG A 974 -13.27 5.04 54.77
C ARG A 974 -13.16 6.35 55.55
N LYS A 975 -13.50 7.48 54.95
CA LYS A 975 -13.53 8.79 55.64
C LYS A 975 -14.67 8.87 56.66
N SER A 976 -15.84 8.29 56.37
CA SER A 976 -16.99 8.31 57.30
C SER A 976 -16.83 7.31 58.45
N SER A 977 -16.19 6.16 58.23
CA SER A 977 -15.93 5.15 59.26
C SER A 977 -14.84 5.54 60.28
N ASN A 978 -13.91 6.43 59.92
CA ASN A 978 -12.99 7.04 60.88
C ASN A 978 -13.71 7.87 61.97
N ASN A 979 -14.98 8.22 61.77
CA ASN A 979 -15.80 8.95 62.75
C ASN A 979 -16.81 8.07 63.50
N ASN A 980 -16.95 6.78 63.16
CA ASN A 980 -17.92 5.88 63.80
C ASN A 980 -17.29 4.49 64.03
N THR A 981 -16.97 4.19 65.30
CA THR A 981 -16.33 2.94 65.74
C THR A 981 -17.20 1.67 65.63
N SER A 982 -18.37 1.73 64.99
CA SER A 982 -19.30 0.59 64.86
C SER A 982 -19.42 0.01 63.43
N GLN A 983 -18.70 0.52 62.43
CA GLN A 983 -18.74 0.02 61.04
C GLN A 983 -17.50 -0.79 60.61
N THR A 984 -16.98 -1.62 61.51
CA THR A 984 -15.77 -2.42 61.24
C THR A 984 -15.98 -3.55 60.24
N SER A 985 -17.19 -4.07 60.05
CA SER A 985 -17.42 -5.21 59.14
C SER A 985 -17.38 -4.84 57.66
N LEU A 986 -17.89 -3.66 57.27
CA LEU A 986 -17.92 -3.23 55.87
C LEU A 986 -16.54 -2.76 55.36
N ASN A 987 -15.72 -2.20 56.24
CA ASN A 987 -14.37 -1.72 55.93
C ASN A 987 -13.37 -2.83 55.66
N ILE A 988 -13.51 -3.97 56.34
CA ILE A 988 -12.65 -5.14 56.14
C ILE A 988 -12.96 -5.78 54.77
N GLU A 989 -14.25 -5.85 54.39
CA GLU A 989 -14.72 -6.46 53.13
C GLU A 989 -14.23 -5.75 51.85
N ILE A 990 -14.10 -4.41 51.84
CA ILE A 990 -13.63 -3.66 50.64
C ILE A 990 -12.09 -3.53 50.61
N LYS A 991 -11.44 -3.45 51.78
CA LYS A 991 -9.98 -3.46 51.85
C LYS A 991 -9.42 -4.77 51.29
N ASP A 992 -10.02 -5.90 51.68
CA ASP A 992 -9.62 -7.22 51.20
C ASP A 992 -9.89 -7.38 49.68
N PHE A 993 -10.93 -6.73 49.14
CA PHE A 993 -11.21 -6.70 47.69
C PHE A 993 -10.10 -6.01 46.88
N ILE A 994 -9.51 -4.94 47.41
CA ILE A 994 -8.40 -4.22 46.76
C ILE A 994 -7.08 -4.96 46.95
N GLU A 995 -6.83 -5.54 48.13
CA GLU A 995 -5.59 -6.28 48.44
C GLU A 995 -5.51 -7.66 47.77
N PHE A 996 -6.62 -8.37 47.50
CA PHE A 996 -6.59 -9.73 46.92
C PHE A 996 -6.80 -9.83 45.40
N GLY A 997 -7.40 -8.85 44.74
CA GLY A 997 -7.79 -8.95 43.32
C GLY A 997 -6.88 -8.22 42.32
N TYR A 998 -6.18 -7.17 42.75
CA TYR A 998 -5.47 -6.27 41.83
C TYR A 998 -4.06 -6.00 42.35
N LYS A 999 -3.03 -6.59 41.71
CA LYS A 999 -1.70 -5.99 41.77
C LYS A 999 -1.80 -4.62 41.11
N MET A 1000 -1.94 -3.57 41.92
CA MET A 1000 -1.74 -2.21 41.46
C MET A 1000 -0.31 -2.10 40.93
N ASP A 1001 -0.15 -1.45 39.79
CA ASP A 1001 1.17 -1.11 39.29
C ASP A 1001 1.85 -0.21 40.33
N VAL A 1002 3.08 -0.56 40.70
CA VAL A 1002 3.79 0.09 41.81
C VAL A 1002 3.95 1.60 41.58
N ASP A 1003 3.93 2.01 40.31
CA ASP A 1003 4.10 3.39 39.87
C ASP A 1003 2.89 4.30 40.18
N ASP A 1004 1.68 3.75 40.31
CA ASP A 1004 0.47 4.51 40.67
C ASP A 1004 0.37 4.76 42.19
N LEU A 1005 1.08 3.97 43.00
CA LEU A 1005 1.09 4.10 44.46
C LEU A 1005 2.18 5.08 44.96
N LEU A 1006 3.25 5.29 44.19
CA LEU A 1006 4.37 6.13 44.62
C LEU A 1006 3.97 7.58 44.99
N PRO A 1007 3.07 8.27 44.27
CA PRO A 1007 2.67 9.64 44.63
C PRO A 1007 1.85 9.71 45.93
N ILE A 1008 1.06 8.68 46.22
CA ILE A 1008 0.22 8.59 47.42
C ILE A 1008 1.06 8.16 48.63
N TRP A 1009 2.03 7.28 48.44
CA TRP A 1009 2.99 6.87 49.47
C TRP A 1009 3.98 8.01 49.80
N ALA A 1010 4.46 8.75 48.80
CA ALA A 1010 5.36 9.89 49.00
C ALA A 1010 4.72 11.05 49.79
N GLN A 1011 3.39 11.22 49.71
CA GLN A 1011 2.68 12.22 50.50
C GLN A 1011 2.54 11.85 51.99
N TYR A 1012 2.71 10.58 52.36
CA TYR A 1012 2.55 10.12 53.74
C TYR A 1012 3.86 9.77 54.46
N VAL A 1013 4.96 9.53 53.73
CA VAL A 1013 6.27 9.26 54.34
C VAL A 1013 6.98 10.55 54.82
N PHE A 1014 6.54 11.74 54.39
CA PHE A 1014 7.13 13.03 54.82
C PHE A 1014 6.38 13.76 55.96
N ASN A 1015 5.38 13.12 56.60
CA ASN A 1015 4.69 13.68 57.77
C ASN A 1015 4.63 12.70 58.96
N PHE A 1016 5.70 11.92 59.14
CA PHE A 1016 6.00 11.20 60.38
C PHE A 1016 7.41 11.50 60.87
#